data_AF-A0A4Q9PHD6-F1
#
_entry.id   AF-A0A4Q9PHD6-F1
#
_cell.length_a   1.000
_cell.length_b   1.000
_cell.length_c   1.000
_cell.angle_alpha   90.00
_cell.angle_beta   90.00
_cell.angle_gamma   90.00
#
_symmetry.space_group_name_H-M   'P 1'
#
loop_
_entity.id
_entity.type
_entity.pdbx_description
1 polymer ?
#
loop_
_entity_poly.entity_id
_entity_poly.type
_entity_poly.pdbx_seq_one_letter_code
_entity_poly.pdbx_strand_id
1 'polypeptide(L)'
;MTFTALRALHTLIGEALDDIERIYRDASHDDPTPTTPYTILTGLSPYTPYLRRGSRDEDALAANSPDEELSAYATRSPKTPLQGRQARQGSIGGIPFPPSTATSAGSAEGTVQQLDFPGLDAAYYPTETHEPEVDTAESLASHPDVIAATNRIVAACGQISATVHRPFLTLCDAAMGYHLPACLRFLEESHTVELLRAAGPHGMHVRELSRHVNVDEGKLSHILRLLATHHITREVRPNVFANNRISAIVDSGKSWEELRKAPQDKYEATNGIAAFVNLWHVLCYHAPITRPRADVLWFYSTDELFKSSAFLADCYLPSLSGKAAEDAPPMHAPFNVAFDTKTPYFEWLERPGNEVRLKRFGPAMTGTAAWEIPGAVTVAFPWQELPDDSLVVDVGGGIGSTAMLLAHTFPHLRFVIQDRPQVAEQGIAAWRERCPEMLDSGRAMFLGHDFFLPQPPLVLPSSASQEPRTPAVYILRVVTHDWPDTFVVKILLNLRKAAGPNTKLLISDHILSHACVDEHEDLTASGPGGQLSVSGMVRSLAPEGSPLLPNLGKANANAYWLDLTMRVTFNAQERTLREMAALTATAGWQIVAVAHGEESLFGHITAVPAEIPEASLGLLDPPAPASAAQSLGACAPLLLRILPARVAETDT
;
A
#
# COMPACT_ATOMS: atom_id res chain seq x y z
N MET A 1 -17.11 -15.40 26.71
CA MET A 1 -16.08 -14.62 27.44
C MET A 1 -16.60 -14.22 28.81
N THR A 2 -15.72 -14.11 29.79
CA THR A 2 -16.04 -13.67 31.17
C THR A 2 -15.75 -12.18 31.33
N PHE A 3 -16.28 -11.54 32.38
CA PHE A 3 -15.88 -10.17 32.75
C PHE A 3 -14.36 -10.06 32.97
N THR A 4 -13.70 -11.14 33.40
CA THR A 4 -12.24 -11.23 33.53
C THR A 4 -11.55 -10.96 32.19
N ALA A 5 -12.01 -11.56 31.09
CA ALA A 5 -11.42 -11.36 29.76
C ALA A 5 -11.59 -9.91 29.26
N LEU A 6 -12.76 -9.31 29.48
CA LEU A 6 -12.99 -7.90 29.12
C LEU A 6 -12.11 -6.94 29.94
N ARG A 7 -11.90 -7.24 31.23
CA ARG A 7 -11.00 -6.45 32.08
C ARG A 7 -9.54 -6.61 31.65
N ALA A 8 -9.11 -7.80 31.29
CA ALA A 8 -7.77 -8.04 30.77
C ALA A 8 -7.51 -7.26 29.46
N LEU A 9 -8.47 -7.27 28.51
CA LEU A 9 -8.37 -6.47 27.29
C LEU A 9 -8.31 -4.96 27.58
N HIS A 10 -9.08 -4.48 28.55
CA HIS A 10 -9.01 -3.08 28.98
C HIS A 10 -7.66 -2.73 29.63
N THR A 11 -7.08 -3.63 30.43
CA THR A 11 -5.74 -3.43 30.99
C THR A 11 -4.69 -3.33 29.90
N LEU A 12 -4.74 -4.19 28.88
CA LEU A 12 -3.83 -4.13 27.73
C LEU A 12 -3.89 -2.79 26.98
N ILE A 13 -5.09 -2.22 26.85
CA ILE A 13 -5.27 -0.88 26.26
C ILE A 13 -4.55 0.18 27.12
N GLY A 14 -4.70 0.11 28.44
CA GLY A 14 -4.02 1.03 29.37
C GLY A 14 -2.50 0.93 29.29
N GLU A 15 -1.95 -0.28 29.33
CA GLU A 15 -0.49 -0.52 29.22
C GLU A 15 0.08 -0.01 27.90
N ALA A 16 -0.63 -0.23 26.79
CA ALA A 16 -0.23 0.28 25.49
C ALA A 16 -0.31 1.81 25.39
N LEU A 17 -1.29 2.45 26.04
CA LEU A 17 -1.35 3.92 26.12
C LEU A 17 -0.17 4.48 26.94
N ASP A 18 0.17 3.84 28.06
CA ASP A 18 1.33 4.22 28.87
C ASP A 18 2.65 4.13 28.06
N ASP A 19 2.79 3.11 27.21
CA ASP A 19 3.94 2.97 26.30
C ASP A 19 4.03 4.14 25.30
N ILE A 20 2.91 4.52 24.69
CA ILE A 20 2.84 5.64 23.73
C ILE A 20 3.15 6.97 24.44
N GLU A 21 2.51 7.22 25.59
CA GLU A 21 2.72 8.46 26.36
C GLU A 21 4.18 8.65 26.78
N ARG A 22 4.87 7.57 27.15
CA ARG A 22 6.29 7.60 27.47
C ARG A 22 7.13 8.08 26.29
N ILE A 23 6.92 7.50 25.10
CA ILE A 23 7.68 7.86 23.88
C ILE A 23 7.47 9.32 23.50
N TYR A 24 6.22 9.80 23.54
CA TYR A 24 5.90 11.20 23.21
C TYR A 24 6.46 12.17 24.26
N ARG A 25 6.46 11.80 25.54
CA ARG A 25 7.06 12.60 26.61
C ARG A 25 8.58 12.69 26.47
N ASP A 26 9.25 11.58 26.22
CA ASP A 26 10.71 11.54 26.05
C ASP A 26 11.13 12.43 24.87
N ALA A 27 10.44 12.32 23.73
CA ALA A 27 10.68 13.17 22.57
C ALA A 27 10.34 14.66 22.78
N SER A 28 9.53 15.00 23.78
CA SER A 28 9.25 16.39 24.15
C SER A 28 10.41 17.03 24.93
N HIS A 29 11.26 16.22 25.58
CA HIS A 29 12.34 16.71 26.45
C HIS A 29 13.72 16.72 25.80
N ASP A 30 13.91 15.99 24.71
CA ASP A 30 15.13 16.02 23.91
C ASP A 30 15.10 17.21 22.92
N ASP A 31 16.14 18.05 22.93
CA ASP A 31 16.40 19.02 21.86
C ASP A 31 16.51 18.21 20.54
N PRO A 32 15.84 18.57 19.43
CA PRO A 32 15.85 17.77 18.21
C PRO A 32 17.24 17.75 17.57
N THR A 33 18.14 16.94 18.13
CA THR A 33 19.40 16.58 17.49
C THR A 33 19.10 15.54 16.42
N PRO A 34 19.43 15.81 15.15
CA PRO A 34 19.17 14.91 14.03
C PRO A 34 20.20 13.77 14.05
N THR A 35 20.12 12.88 15.03
CA THR A 35 21.03 11.74 15.19
C THR A 35 20.34 10.40 15.35
N THR A 36 19.00 10.33 15.28
CA THR A 36 18.34 9.04 15.05
C THR A 36 18.41 8.71 13.55
N PRO A 37 18.75 7.46 13.18
CA PRO A 37 18.69 6.97 11.79
C PRO A 37 17.35 7.26 11.10
N TYR A 38 16.30 7.50 11.89
CA TYR A 38 14.96 7.85 11.45
C TYR A 38 14.81 9.20 10.73
N THR A 39 15.59 10.24 11.07
CA THR A 39 15.48 11.52 10.35
C THR A 39 16.02 11.41 8.91
N ILE A 40 16.98 10.51 8.70
CA ILE A 40 17.46 10.13 7.36
C ILE A 40 16.38 9.30 6.65
N LEU A 41 15.62 8.45 7.37
CA LEU A 41 14.51 7.68 6.81
C LEU A 41 13.28 8.53 6.43
N THR A 42 13.00 9.64 7.12
CA THR A 42 11.89 10.54 6.78
C THR A 42 12.27 11.58 5.72
N GLY A 43 13.50 12.10 5.76
CA GLY A 43 14.03 13.04 4.75
C GLY A 43 14.36 12.37 3.40
N LEU A 44 14.69 11.08 3.40
CA LEU A 44 14.89 10.24 2.20
C LEU A 44 13.77 9.22 2.01
N SER A 45 12.65 9.35 2.74
CA SER A 45 11.48 8.52 2.47
C SER A 45 11.11 8.72 1.01
N PRO A 46 11.20 7.69 0.14
CA PRO A 46 10.81 7.82 -1.26
C PRO A 46 9.29 8.10 -1.43
N TYR A 47 8.57 8.21 -0.31
CA TYR A 47 7.14 8.39 -0.13
C TYR A 47 6.74 9.83 0.26
N THR A 48 7.71 10.71 0.50
CA THR A 48 7.46 12.15 0.62
C THR A 48 7.12 12.70 -0.77
N PRO A 49 5.99 13.41 -0.96
CA PRO A 49 5.60 13.93 -2.27
C PRO A 49 6.67 14.87 -2.84
N TYR A 50 6.66 15.00 -4.18
CA TYR A 50 7.58 15.84 -4.93
C TYR A 50 7.53 17.28 -4.40
N LEU A 51 8.50 17.68 -3.58
CA LEU A 51 8.74 19.09 -3.32
C LEU A 51 9.34 19.67 -4.59
N ARG A 52 8.49 20.29 -5.42
CA ARG A 52 8.93 21.12 -6.53
C ARG A 52 9.86 22.17 -5.93
N ARG A 53 11.15 22.09 -6.23
CA ARG A 53 12.13 23.09 -5.82
C ARG A 53 11.65 24.42 -6.39
N GLY A 54 11.00 25.23 -5.56
CA GLY A 54 10.46 26.51 -5.99
C GLY A 54 11.56 27.32 -6.64
N SER A 55 11.29 27.84 -7.84
CA SER A 55 12.09 28.88 -8.45
C SER A 55 12.16 30.03 -7.47
N ARG A 56 13.27 30.12 -6.74
CA ARG A 56 13.71 31.39 -6.16
C ARG A 56 14.07 32.26 -7.35
N ASP A 57 13.14 33.12 -7.73
CA ASP A 57 13.33 34.48 -8.20
C ASP A 57 12.02 34.96 -8.85
N GLU A 58 11.65 36.22 -8.57
CA GLU A 58 10.39 36.92 -8.93
C GLU A 58 9.20 36.51 -8.03
N ASP A 59 8.80 37.21 -6.96
CA ASP A 59 8.51 38.64 -6.88
C ASP A 59 8.79 39.20 -5.48
N ALA A 60 9.87 39.97 -5.37
CA ALA A 60 9.97 41.05 -4.40
C ALA A 60 9.84 42.34 -5.19
N LEU A 61 8.69 43.02 -5.10
CA LEU A 61 8.48 44.48 -5.24
C LEU A 61 6.98 44.78 -5.48
N ALA A 62 6.28 45.21 -4.43
CA ALA A 62 5.53 46.47 -4.38
C ALA A 62 4.40 46.41 -3.33
N ALA A 63 4.67 47.04 -2.19
CA ALA A 63 3.65 47.58 -1.32
C ALA A 63 2.90 48.74 -2.02
N ASN A 64 1.59 48.85 -1.81
CA ASN A 64 0.90 50.08 -1.41
C ASN A 64 -0.63 49.89 -1.43
N SER A 65 -1.24 49.90 -0.25
CA SER A 65 -2.64 50.25 -0.03
C SER A 65 -2.87 51.75 -0.28
N PRO A 66 -4.10 52.15 -0.62
CA PRO A 66 -4.77 53.10 0.27
C PRO A 66 -6.29 52.84 0.44
N ASP A 67 -6.80 53.50 1.48
CA ASP A 67 -8.10 53.41 2.15
C ASP A 67 -9.37 53.82 1.36
N GLU A 68 -10.51 53.61 2.08
CA GLU A 68 -11.74 54.43 2.16
C GLU A 68 -13.08 53.91 1.56
N GLU A 69 -13.92 53.42 2.50
CA GLU A 69 -15.25 53.94 2.91
C GLU A 69 -16.58 53.68 2.16
N LEU A 70 -17.62 53.50 3.02
CA LEU A 70 -19.08 53.62 2.86
C LEU A 70 -19.84 52.39 2.30
N SER A 71 -21.00 51.95 2.82
CA SER A 71 -21.89 52.42 3.89
C SER A 71 -22.94 51.34 4.22
N ALA A 72 -23.16 51.14 5.53
CA ALA A 72 -24.38 50.81 6.27
C ALA A 72 -25.73 50.63 5.52
N TYR A 73 -26.47 49.55 5.86
CA TYR A 73 -27.89 49.63 6.23
C TYR A 73 -28.27 48.53 7.25
N ALA A 74 -28.73 48.96 8.42
CA ALA A 74 -29.35 48.13 9.45
C ALA A 74 -30.87 48.21 9.33
N THR A 75 -31.59 47.10 9.60
CA THR A 75 -32.87 47.13 10.33
C THR A 75 -33.38 45.74 10.76
N ARG A 76 -33.40 45.57 12.09
CA ARG A 76 -34.48 45.06 12.97
C ARG A 76 -35.12 43.68 12.76
N SER A 77 -34.94 42.86 13.80
CA SER A 77 -35.79 41.73 14.22
C SER A 77 -37.21 42.14 14.64
N PRO A 78 -38.17 41.20 14.62
CA PRO A 78 -39.29 41.18 15.56
C PRO A 78 -39.21 40.03 16.58
N LYS A 79 -39.79 40.30 17.75
CA LYS A 79 -39.89 39.48 18.97
C LYS A 79 -41.28 38.82 19.12
N THR A 80 -41.29 37.51 19.44
CA THR A 80 -42.17 36.73 20.37
C THR A 80 -43.72 36.74 20.21
N PRO A 81 -44.52 35.77 20.76
CA PRO A 81 -44.60 35.41 22.20
C PRO A 81 -44.72 33.90 22.56
N LEU A 82 -44.38 33.65 23.84
CA LEU A 82 -44.51 32.44 24.65
C LEU A 82 -45.96 32.14 25.08
N GLN A 83 -46.27 30.85 25.25
CA GLN A 83 -47.12 30.25 26.31
C GLN A 83 -46.71 28.75 26.36
N GLY A 84 -46.37 28.07 27.46
CA GLY A 84 -46.49 28.34 28.88
C GLY A 84 -47.15 27.14 29.57
N ARG A 85 -46.36 26.22 30.15
CA ARG A 85 -46.75 25.44 31.35
C ARG A 85 -45.55 24.81 32.06
N GLN A 86 -45.19 25.45 33.18
CA GLN A 86 -44.55 24.91 34.39
C GLN A 86 -45.24 23.61 34.87
N ALA A 87 -44.70 22.73 35.72
CA ALA A 87 -43.40 22.50 36.33
C ALA A 87 -43.53 21.16 37.10
N ARG A 88 -42.43 20.42 37.31
CA ARG A 88 -42.12 19.84 38.63
C ARG A 88 -40.65 19.47 38.70
N GLN A 89 -39.98 20.12 39.65
CA GLN A 89 -38.60 19.96 40.04
C GLN A 89 -38.34 18.59 40.69
N GLY A 90 -37.16 18.05 40.43
CA GLY A 90 -36.49 17.02 41.23
C GLY A 90 -34.99 17.11 40.92
N SER A 91 -34.26 17.80 41.78
CA SER A 91 -32.83 18.07 41.70
C SER A 91 -31.98 16.84 42.07
N ILE A 92 -30.98 16.48 41.26
CA ILE A 92 -29.66 15.98 41.71
C ILE A 92 -28.61 16.48 40.71
N GLY A 93 -27.52 17.06 41.24
CA GLY A 93 -26.57 17.91 40.52
C GLY A 93 -25.61 17.22 39.55
N GLY A 94 -25.26 17.97 38.50
CA GLY A 94 -24.12 17.72 37.63
C GLY A 94 -23.20 18.95 37.63
N ILE A 95 -21.93 18.71 37.90
CA ILE A 95 -20.83 19.69 37.86
C ILE A 95 -20.51 19.97 36.38
N PRO A 96 -20.47 21.23 35.90
CA PRO A 96 -20.03 21.53 34.54
C PRO A 96 -18.51 21.73 34.47
N PHE A 97 -17.87 21.01 33.54
CA PHE A 97 -16.50 21.27 33.08
C PHE A 97 -16.46 22.62 32.32
N PRO A 98 -15.48 23.50 32.57
CA PRO A 98 -15.36 24.76 31.85
C PRO A 98 -14.64 24.58 30.50
N PRO A 99 -14.95 25.41 29.48
CA PRO A 99 -14.19 25.48 28.24
C PRO A 99 -12.88 26.26 28.49
N SER A 100 -11.74 25.64 28.17
CA SER A 100 -10.43 26.27 28.26
C SER A 100 -10.22 27.25 27.10
N THR A 101 -10.48 28.54 27.36
CA THR A 101 -9.83 29.66 26.66
C THR A 101 -9.42 30.68 27.72
N ALA A 102 -8.13 30.77 28.00
CA ALA A 102 -7.56 31.82 28.82
C ALA A 102 -6.17 32.19 28.31
N THR A 103 -6.13 33.22 27.45
CA THR A 103 -4.96 34.08 27.29
C THR A 103 -4.69 34.81 28.59
N SER A 104 -3.54 34.56 29.23
CA SER A 104 -2.95 35.46 30.21
C SER A 104 -1.48 35.71 29.87
N ALA A 105 -1.18 36.95 29.54
CA ALA A 105 0.19 37.45 29.43
C ALA A 105 0.83 37.54 30.82
N GLY A 106 1.98 36.90 31.02
CA GLY A 106 2.81 37.04 32.22
C GLY A 106 3.81 35.90 32.43
N SER A 107 5.10 36.26 32.48
CA SER A 107 6.31 35.48 32.80
C SER A 107 6.73 34.34 31.85
N ALA A 108 7.83 34.59 31.16
CA ALA A 108 8.62 33.62 30.43
C ALA A 108 9.34 32.65 31.39
N GLU A 109 8.67 31.56 31.72
CA GLU A 109 9.31 30.27 31.99
C GLU A 109 8.98 29.39 30.80
N GLY A 110 10.00 28.80 30.17
CA GLY A 110 9.81 27.95 28.99
C GLY A 110 9.04 26.69 29.36
N THR A 111 7.71 26.73 29.27
CA THR A 111 6.88 25.54 29.23
C THR A 111 7.15 24.84 27.91
N VAL A 112 7.95 23.77 27.97
CA VAL A 112 8.05 22.79 26.90
C VAL A 112 6.63 22.30 26.61
N GLN A 113 6.12 22.61 25.42
CA GLN A 113 4.83 22.13 24.95
C GLN A 113 4.96 20.62 24.74
N GLN A 114 4.28 19.84 25.57
CA GLN A 114 4.34 18.37 25.47
C GLN A 114 3.68 17.93 24.16
N LEU A 115 4.39 17.11 23.38
CA LEU A 115 3.86 16.49 22.17
C LEU A 115 2.69 15.57 22.55
N ASP A 116 1.62 15.63 21.75
CA ASP A 116 0.42 14.80 21.92
C ASP A 116 0.21 13.91 20.70
N PHE A 117 -0.51 12.79 20.88
CA PHE A 117 -0.78 11.85 19.81
C PHE A 117 -1.66 12.50 18.74
N PRO A 118 -1.37 12.32 17.43
CA PRO A 118 -2.11 13.01 16.38
C PRO A 118 -3.61 12.72 16.40
N GLY A 119 -4.41 13.78 16.52
CA GLY A 119 -5.87 13.68 16.56
C GLY A 119 -6.49 13.25 15.24
N LEU A 120 -7.54 12.42 15.30
CA LEU A 120 -8.27 11.92 14.14
C LEU A 120 -8.94 13.04 13.31
N ASP A 121 -9.54 14.02 13.97
CA ASP A 121 -10.36 15.06 13.34
C ASP A 121 -9.53 16.13 12.60
N ALA A 122 -8.22 16.20 12.85
CA ALA A 122 -7.31 17.14 12.19
C ALA A 122 -6.71 16.48 10.94
N ALA A 123 -7.03 17.02 9.77
CA ALA A 123 -6.40 16.61 8.52
C ALA A 123 -4.90 16.95 8.54
N TYR A 124 -4.08 16.04 8.03
CA TYR A 124 -2.64 16.23 7.84
C TYR A 124 -2.32 16.01 6.37
N TYR A 125 -1.71 17.00 5.73
CA TYR A 125 -1.39 16.99 4.31
C TYR A 125 0.14 17.06 4.14
N PRO A 126 0.82 15.96 3.76
CA PRO A 126 2.28 15.95 3.62
C PRO A 126 2.84 16.96 2.58
N THR A 127 1.98 17.49 1.73
CA THR A 127 2.29 18.50 0.71
C THR A 127 2.27 19.94 1.25
N GLU A 128 1.73 20.15 2.45
CA GLU A 128 1.60 21.45 3.09
C GLU A 128 2.66 21.61 4.21
N THR A 129 2.97 22.85 4.57
CA THR A 129 3.90 23.14 5.68
C THR A 129 3.13 23.14 7.00
N HIS A 130 3.63 22.39 7.98
CA HIS A 130 3.06 22.33 9.34
C HIS A 130 4.01 22.94 10.36
N GLU A 131 3.49 23.18 11.57
CA GLU A 131 4.33 23.54 12.70
C GLU A 131 5.26 22.36 13.04
N PRO A 132 6.53 22.59 13.44
CA PRO A 132 7.50 21.52 13.68
C PRO A 132 7.03 20.47 14.70
N GLU A 133 6.21 20.87 15.68
CA GLU A 133 5.63 19.99 16.69
C GLU A 133 4.66 18.98 16.07
N VAL A 134 3.87 19.39 15.06
CA VAL A 134 2.93 18.52 14.35
C VAL A 134 3.68 17.51 13.50
N ASP A 135 4.71 17.93 12.78
CA ASP A 135 5.56 17.03 11.98
C ASP A 135 6.31 16.03 12.88
N THR A 136 6.73 16.46 14.06
CA THR A 136 7.39 15.59 15.04
C THR A 136 6.42 14.56 15.60
N ALA A 137 5.22 14.98 16.02
CA ALA A 137 4.17 14.07 16.45
C ALA A 137 3.79 13.06 15.34
N GLU A 138 3.72 13.51 14.09
CA GLU A 138 3.49 12.64 12.93
C GLU A 138 4.58 11.58 12.79
N SER A 139 5.84 12.00 12.88
CA SER A 139 6.98 11.11 12.78
C SER A 139 6.99 10.07 13.91
N LEU A 140 6.61 10.46 15.13
CA LEU A 140 6.53 9.55 16.27
C LEU A 140 5.41 8.52 16.13
N ALA A 141 4.30 8.85 15.47
CA ALA A 141 3.25 7.87 15.16
C ALA A 141 3.76 6.70 14.28
N SER A 142 4.86 6.91 13.54
CA SER A 142 5.53 5.89 12.73
C SER A 142 6.67 5.17 13.46
N HIS A 143 6.88 5.44 14.76
CA HIS A 143 7.88 4.75 15.58
C HIS A 143 7.48 3.28 15.81
N PRO A 144 8.40 2.29 15.70
CA PRO A 144 8.05 0.87 15.82
C PRO A 144 7.29 0.52 17.10
N ASP A 145 7.75 1.02 18.25
CA ASP A 145 7.11 0.76 19.54
C ASP A 145 5.72 1.41 19.65
N VAL A 146 5.50 2.56 19.00
CA VAL A 146 4.18 3.23 18.94
C VAL A 146 3.25 2.44 18.04
N ILE A 147 3.74 1.90 16.92
CA ILE A 147 2.98 1.02 16.02
C ILE A 147 2.56 -0.26 16.75
N ALA A 148 3.48 -0.92 17.46
CA ALA A 148 3.19 -2.12 18.26
C ALA A 148 2.16 -1.82 19.37
N ALA A 149 2.33 -0.75 20.15
CA ALA A 149 1.33 -0.33 21.13
C ALA A 149 -0.04 -0.04 20.49
N THR A 150 -0.07 0.64 19.34
CA THR A 150 -1.30 0.93 18.61
C THR A 150 -1.98 -0.36 18.11
N ASN A 151 -1.21 -1.32 17.60
CA ASN A 151 -1.73 -2.62 17.16
C ASN A 151 -2.37 -3.39 18.31
N ARG A 152 -1.77 -3.41 19.51
CA ARG A 152 -2.39 -3.96 20.73
C ARG A 152 -3.72 -3.30 21.05
N ILE A 153 -3.80 -1.97 20.99
CA ILE A 153 -5.05 -1.21 21.23
C ILE A 153 -6.10 -1.58 20.20
N VAL A 154 -5.76 -1.61 18.90
CA VAL A 154 -6.70 -1.94 17.81
C VAL A 154 -7.20 -3.38 17.93
N ALA A 155 -6.32 -4.33 18.24
CA ALA A 155 -6.65 -5.72 18.47
C ALA A 155 -7.62 -5.88 19.65
N ALA A 156 -7.30 -5.26 20.79
CA ALA A 156 -8.13 -5.30 21.99
C ALA A 156 -9.49 -4.65 21.77
N CYS A 157 -9.54 -3.46 21.16
CA CYS A 157 -10.79 -2.79 20.80
C CYS A 157 -11.63 -3.63 19.85
N GLY A 158 -11.03 -4.23 18.82
CA GLY A 158 -11.73 -5.12 17.89
C GLY A 158 -12.36 -6.32 18.59
N GLN A 159 -11.62 -6.95 19.50
CA GLN A 159 -12.10 -8.10 20.27
C GLN A 159 -13.17 -7.70 21.30
N ILE A 160 -13.03 -6.56 21.98
CA ILE A 160 -14.05 -6.00 22.86
C ILE A 160 -15.33 -5.74 22.07
N SER A 161 -15.25 -5.03 20.94
CA SER A 161 -16.39 -4.75 20.06
C SER A 161 -17.08 -6.04 19.64
N ALA A 162 -16.36 -7.04 19.15
CA ALA A 162 -16.93 -8.33 18.76
C ALA A 162 -17.60 -9.07 19.94
N THR A 163 -17.11 -8.87 21.16
CA THR A 163 -17.64 -9.52 22.38
C THR A 163 -18.92 -8.87 22.89
N VAL A 164 -18.98 -7.54 22.88
CA VAL A 164 -20.11 -6.78 23.45
C VAL A 164 -21.21 -6.53 22.42
N HIS A 165 -20.87 -6.55 21.13
CA HIS A 165 -21.84 -6.34 20.07
C HIS A 165 -22.77 -7.55 19.90
N ARG A 166 -24.00 -7.30 19.45
CA ARG A 166 -24.97 -8.39 19.23
C ARG A 166 -24.46 -9.23 18.04
N PRO A 167 -24.31 -10.57 18.16
CA PRO A 167 -23.77 -11.38 17.07
C PRO A 167 -24.48 -11.19 15.72
N PHE A 168 -25.81 -11.03 15.75
CA PHE A 168 -26.59 -10.73 14.55
C PHE A 168 -26.17 -9.41 13.87
N LEU A 169 -25.95 -8.35 14.65
CA LEU A 169 -25.53 -7.07 14.10
C LEU A 169 -24.09 -7.13 13.54
N THR A 170 -23.19 -7.87 14.20
CA THR A 170 -21.84 -8.14 13.67
C THR A 170 -21.91 -8.82 12.29
N LEU A 171 -22.82 -9.78 12.12
CA LEU A 171 -23.04 -10.45 10.83
C LEU A 171 -23.66 -9.50 9.80
N CYS A 172 -24.59 -8.63 10.20
CA CYS A 172 -25.15 -7.62 9.30
C CYS A 172 -24.08 -6.65 8.80
N ASP A 173 -23.21 -6.15 9.68
CA ASP A 173 -22.11 -5.25 9.32
C ASP A 173 -21.18 -5.92 8.30
N ALA A 174 -20.80 -7.17 8.54
CA ALA A 174 -19.97 -7.93 7.61
C ALA A 174 -20.68 -8.19 6.27
N ALA A 175 -21.95 -8.62 6.29
CA ALA A 175 -22.70 -8.95 5.08
C ALA A 175 -23.01 -7.71 4.22
N MET A 176 -23.19 -6.54 4.83
CA MET A 176 -23.46 -5.27 4.12
C MET A 176 -22.20 -4.44 3.87
N GLY A 177 -21.03 -4.93 4.26
CA GLY A 177 -19.76 -4.23 4.22
C GLY A 177 -19.34 -3.76 2.83
N TYR A 178 -19.91 -4.31 1.75
CA TYR A 178 -19.65 -3.91 0.37
C TYR A 178 -20.00 -2.45 0.02
N HIS A 179 -20.81 -1.76 0.84
CA HIS A 179 -21.14 -0.35 0.60
C HIS A 179 -20.00 0.60 0.97
N LEU A 180 -19.23 0.29 2.00
CA LEU A 180 -18.11 1.10 2.47
C LEU A 180 -17.02 1.29 1.38
N PRO A 181 -16.48 0.23 0.77
CA PRO A 181 -15.54 0.36 -0.35
C PRO A 181 -16.12 1.13 -1.54
N ALA A 182 -17.40 0.89 -1.87
CA ALA A 182 -18.07 1.60 -2.95
C ALA A 182 -18.19 3.11 -2.68
N CYS A 183 -18.33 3.52 -1.41
CA CYS A 183 -18.34 4.93 -1.02
C CYS A 183 -16.94 5.55 -0.99
N LEU A 184 -15.91 4.80 -0.56
CA LEU A 184 -14.51 5.26 -0.55
C LEU A 184 -14.03 5.61 -1.96
N ARG A 185 -14.35 4.75 -2.91
CA ARG A 185 -14.16 4.98 -4.33
C ARG A 185 -14.85 6.25 -4.82
N PHE A 186 -16.15 6.41 -4.50
CA PHE A 186 -16.89 7.60 -4.88
C PHE A 186 -16.19 8.86 -4.35
N LEU A 187 -15.69 8.83 -3.10
CA LEU A 187 -14.95 9.94 -2.49
C LEU A 187 -13.69 10.31 -3.28
N GLU A 188 -12.91 9.31 -3.69
CA GLU A 188 -11.67 9.47 -4.45
C GLU A 188 -11.95 10.03 -5.87
N GLU A 189 -12.90 9.45 -6.58
CA GLU A 189 -13.12 9.77 -7.99
C GLU A 189 -13.95 11.04 -8.22
N SER A 190 -14.77 11.41 -7.25
CA SER A 190 -15.45 12.71 -7.27
C SER A 190 -14.52 13.89 -7.00
N HIS A 191 -13.25 13.62 -6.66
CA HIS A 191 -12.30 14.63 -6.17
C HIS A 191 -12.84 15.40 -4.96
N THR A 192 -13.70 14.75 -4.17
CA THR A 192 -14.29 15.38 -2.98
C THR A 192 -13.22 15.66 -1.94
N VAL A 193 -12.20 14.81 -1.83
CA VAL A 193 -11.07 15.03 -0.91
C VAL A 193 -10.37 16.36 -1.20
N GLU A 194 -10.05 16.64 -2.46
CA GLU A 194 -9.38 17.88 -2.86
C GLU A 194 -10.28 19.12 -2.66
N LEU A 195 -11.59 18.99 -2.92
CA LEU A 195 -12.58 20.05 -2.64
C LEU A 195 -12.67 20.34 -1.14
N LEU A 196 -12.65 19.30 -0.31
CA LEU A 196 -12.71 19.42 1.14
C LEU A 196 -11.40 19.99 1.73
N ARG A 197 -10.25 19.68 1.12
CA ARG A 197 -8.97 20.33 1.46
C ARG A 197 -9.05 21.83 1.22
N ALA A 198 -9.54 22.25 0.05
CA ALA A 198 -9.71 23.67 -0.27
C ALA A 198 -10.70 24.40 0.67
N ALA A 199 -11.69 23.70 1.21
CA ALA A 199 -12.63 24.26 2.20
C ALA A 199 -12.05 24.35 3.62
N GLY A 200 -10.96 23.64 3.91
CA GLY A 200 -10.31 23.60 5.21
C GLY A 200 -11.17 22.95 6.32
N PRO A 201 -10.84 23.19 7.60
CA PRO A 201 -11.43 22.48 8.74
C PRO A 201 -12.92 22.80 8.98
N HIS A 202 -13.43 23.90 8.41
CA HIS A 202 -14.84 24.27 8.49
C HIS A 202 -15.75 23.48 7.54
N GLY A 203 -15.14 22.76 6.58
CA GLY A 203 -15.82 21.91 5.63
C GLY A 203 -16.67 22.66 4.60
N MET A 204 -17.22 21.88 3.67
CA MET A 204 -18.06 22.36 2.57
C MET A 204 -19.49 21.79 2.67
N HIS A 205 -20.49 22.62 2.40
CA HIS A 205 -21.89 22.17 2.40
C HIS A 205 -22.18 21.30 1.18
N VAL A 206 -23.00 20.26 1.33
CA VAL A 206 -23.32 19.29 0.26
C VAL A 206 -23.87 19.95 -1.02
N ARG A 207 -24.63 21.04 -0.88
CA ARG A 207 -25.12 21.87 -2.00
C ARG A 207 -23.99 22.41 -2.87
N GLU A 208 -22.87 22.80 -2.28
CA GLU A 208 -21.72 23.32 -3.01
C GLU A 208 -20.93 22.17 -3.64
N LEU A 209 -20.65 21.11 -2.87
CA LEU A 209 -20.03 19.89 -3.40
C LEU A 209 -20.82 19.30 -4.58
N SER A 210 -22.14 19.26 -4.47
CA SER A 210 -23.07 18.77 -5.51
C SER A 210 -22.91 19.54 -6.83
N ARG A 211 -22.62 20.85 -6.78
CA ARG A 211 -22.38 21.67 -7.99
C ARG A 211 -21.07 21.32 -8.68
N HIS A 212 -20.04 20.95 -7.92
CA HIS A 212 -18.75 20.54 -8.48
C HIS A 212 -18.78 19.11 -9.02
N VAL A 213 -19.38 18.19 -8.25
CA VAL A 213 -19.38 16.74 -8.54
C VAL A 213 -20.53 16.34 -9.48
N ASN A 214 -21.53 17.20 -9.66
CA ASN A 214 -22.73 16.94 -10.47
C ASN A 214 -23.53 15.69 -10.00
N VAL A 215 -23.70 15.57 -8.69
CA VAL A 215 -24.46 14.49 -8.03
C VAL A 215 -25.54 15.10 -7.15
N ASP A 216 -26.74 14.50 -7.14
CA ASP A 216 -27.86 14.92 -6.29
C ASP A 216 -27.45 15.11 -4.82
N GLU A 217 -27.88 16.22 -4.20
CA GLU A 217 -27.52 16.58 -2.82
C GLU A 217 -27.89 15.48 -1.81
N GLY A 218 -29.04 14.84 -1.98
CA GLY A 218 -29.52 13.77 -1.11
C GLY A 218 -28.60 12.55 -1.18
N LYS A 219 -28.31 12.09 -2.40
CA LYS A 219 -27.38 10.96 -2.62
C LYS A 219 -25.98 11.24 -2.06
N LEU A 220 -25.43 12.42 -2.35
CA LEU A 220 -24.10 12.81 -1.89
C LEU A 220 -24.03 12.87 -0.37
N SER A 221 -25.03 13.45 0.29
CA SER A 221 -25.06 13.53 1.76
C SER A 221 -25.12 12.14 2.40
N HIS A 222 -25.82 11.17 1.81
CA HIS A 222 -25.90 9.80 2.35
C HIS A 222 -24.58 9.05 2.21
N ILE A 223 -23.89 9.21 1.08
CA ILE A 223 -22.56 8.61 0.85
C ILE A 223 -21.56 9.16 1.86
N LEU A 224 -21.45 10.50 1.95
CA LEU A 224 -20.52 11.15 2.87
C LEU A 224 -20.85 10.85 4.34
N ARG A 225 -22.12 10.68 4.69
CA ARG A 225 -22.54 10.32 6.04
C ARG A 225 -22.17 8.89 6.43
N LEU A 226 -22.23 7.93 5.50
CA LEU A 226 -21.69 6.59 5.76
C LEU A 226 -20.18 6.67 6.02
N LEU A 227 -19.45 7.39 5.18
CA LEU A 227 -18.00 7.60 5.37
C LEU A 227 -17.69 8.31 6.69
N ALA A 228 -18.48 9.30 7.09
CA ALA A 228 -18.32 9.99 8.36
C ALA A 228 -18.61 9.08 9.57
N THR A 229 -19.61 8.19 9.46
CA THR A 229 -19.94 7.19 10.48
C THR A 229 -18.79 6.18 10.68
N HIS A 230 -18.03 5.90 9.61
CA HIS A 230 -16.83 5.07 9.64
C HIS A 230 -15.53 5.87 9.88
N HIS A 231 -15.63 7.13 10.34
CA HIS A 231 -14.48 7.97 10.68
C HIS A 231 -13.55 8.28 9.49
N ILE A 232 -14.00 8.15 8.25
CA ILE A 232 -13.19 8.48 7.05
C ILE A 232 -13.33 9.95 6.69
N THR A 233 -14.51 10.54 6.85
CA THR A 233 -14.74 12.00 6.72
C THR A 233 -15.39 12.51 8.00
N ARG A 234 -15.68 13.82 8.08
CA ARG A 234 -16.31 14.42 9.26
C ARG A 234 -17.51 15.27 8.88
N GLU A 235 -18.71 14.95 9.39
CA GLU A 235 -19.89 15.82 9.26
C GLU A 235 -19.87 16.87 10.40
N VAL A 236 -19.29 18.04 10.15
CA VAL A 236 -19.03 19.08 11.17
C VAL A 236 -20.31 19.79 11.64
N ARG A 237 -21.34 19.83 10.77
CA ARG A 237 -22.71 20.28 11.04
C ARG A 237 -23.62 19.68 9.96
N PRO A 238 -24.95 19.69 10.11
CA PRO A 238 -25.84 19.01 9.16
C PRO A 238 -25.53 19.35 7.70
N ASN A 239 -25.20 18.32 6.92
CA ASN A 239 -24.84 18.37 5.50
C ASN A 239 -23.58 19.18 5.16
N VAL A 240 -22.65 19.33 6.10
CA VAL A 240 -21.35 20.00 5.87
C VAL A 240 -20.26 19.06 6.28
N PHE A 241 -19.39 18.74 5.33
CA PHE A 241 -18.37 17.72 5.49
C PHE A 241 -16.98 18.34 5.42
N ALA A 242 -16.03 17.81 6.18
CA ALA A 242 -14.61 18.16 6.14
C ALA A 242 -13.77 16.88 6.04
N ASN A 243 -12.55 17.01 5.51
CA ASN A 243 -11.57 15.95 5.63
C ASN A 243 -11.13 15.84 7.08
N ASN A 244 -10.69 14.64 7.43
CA ASN A 244 -10.00 14.32 8.66
C ASN A 244 -8.68 13.63 8.31
N ARG A 245 -7.98 13.10 9.30
CA ARG A 245 -6.70 12.42 9.10
C ARG A 245 -6.76 11.24 8.12
N ILE A 246 -7.84 10.47 8.12
CA ILE A 246 -8.01 9.28 7.24
C ILE A 246 -8.35 9.70 5.81
N SER A 247 -9.24 10.66 5.58
CA SER A 247 -9.54 11.13 4.22
C SER A 247 -8.41 11.93 3.59
N ALA A 248 -7.64 12.67 4.40
CA ALA A 248 -6.54 13.51 3.91
C ALA A 248 -5.43 12.72 3.20
N ILE A 249 -5.21 11.45 3.58
CA ILE A 249 -4.18 10.60 2.95
C ILE A 249 -4.46 10.26 1.48
N VAL A 250 -5.73 10.37 1.06
CA VAL A 250 -6.20 10.17 -0.31
C VAL A 250 -5.99 11.42 -1.17
N ASP A 251 -5.61 12.56 -0.57
CA ASP A 251 -5.38 13.80 -1.30
C ASP A 251 -4.22 13.65 -2.29
N SER A 252 -4.45 14.09 -3.53
CA SER A 252 -3.45 14.04 -4.59
C SER A 252 -2.45 15.22 -4.58
N GLY A 253 -2.62 16.19 -3.67
CA GLY A 253 -1.88 17.47 -3.67
C GLY A 253 -2.31 18.45 -4.76
N LYS A 254 -3.08 18.01 -5.74
CA LYS A 254 -3.52 18.81 -6.89
C LYS A 254 -4.79 19.58 -6.56
N SER A 255 -4.97 20.71 -7.22
CA SER A 255 -6.22 21.46 -7.16
C SER A 255 -7.31 20.77 -7.99
N TRP A 256 -8.57 20.99 -7.60
CA TRP A 256 -9.70 20.50 -8.39
C TRP A 256 -9.70 21.01 -9.84
N GLU A 257 -9.20 22.23 -10.08
CA GLU A 257 -9.11 22.79 -11.43
C GLU A 257 -8.09 22.07 -12.32
N GLU A 258 -6.96 21.66 -11.76
CA GLU A 258 -5.95 20.86 -12.46
C GLU A 258 -6.51 19.47 -12.78
N LEU A 259 -7.15 18.83 -11.81
CA LEU A 259 -7.77 17.51 -11.98
C LEU A 259 -8.90 17.52 -13.02
N ARG A 260 -9.66 18.62 -13.12
CA ARG A 260 -10.68 18.79 -14.17
C ARG A 260 -10.08 18.91 -15.57
N LYS A 261 -8.87 19.49 -15.70
CA LYS A 261 -8.19 19.66 -17.00
C LYS A 261 -7.46 18.39 -17.44
N ALA A 262 -6.87 17.68 -16.49
CA ALA A 262 -6.01 16.53 -16.74
C ALA A 262 -6.25 15.41 -15.70
N PRO A 263 -7.44 14.78 -15.70
CA PRO A 263 -7.78 13.76 -14.70
C PRO A 263 -6.87 12.52 -14.78
N GLN A 264 -6.35 12.21 -15.97
CA GLN A 264 -5.44 11.09 -16.20
C GLN A 264 -4.07 11.26 -15.52
N ASP A 265 -3.75 12.46 -15.05
CA ASP A 265 -2.48 12.76 -14.41
C ASP A 265 -2.62 12.80 -12.89
N LYS A 266 -3.79 12.52 -12.31
CA LYS A 266 -4.06 12.60 -10.85
C LYS A 266 -2.97 11.94 -10.01
N TYR A 267 -2.58 10.71 -10.37
CA TYR A 267 -1.66 9.90 -9.58
C TYR A 267 -0.18 10.23 -9.79
N GLU A 268 0.15 11.03 -10.80
CA GLU A 268 1.53 11.42 -11.06
C GLU A 268 2.09 12.22 -9.89
N ALA A 269 3.30 11.89 -9.46
CA ALA A 269 3.99 12.58 -8.37
C ALA A 269 3.27 12.57 -7.00
N THR A 270 2.45 11.55 -6.73
CA THR A 270 1.72 11.38 -5.45
C THR A 270 2.32 10.25 -4.58
N ASN A 271 1.83 10.11 -3.35
CA ASN A 271 2.16 9.00 -2.44
C ASN A 271 1.59 7.63 -2.90
N GLY A 272 0.80 7.60 -3.98
CA GLY A 272 0.21 6.38 -4.52
C GLY A 272 -1.04 5.87 -3.78
N ILE A 273 -1.44 6.46 -2.65
CA ILE A 273 -2.54 5.95 -1.82
C ILE A 273 -3.89 6.18 -2.49
N ALA A 274 -4.09 7.32 -3.15
CA ALA A 274 -5.28 7.56 -3.98
C ALA A 274 -5.39 6.52 -5.12
N ALA A 275 -4.26 6.22 -5.77
CA ALA A 275 -4.19 5.20 -6.82
C ALA A 275 -4.47 3.80 -6.27
N PHE A 276 -3.98 3.51 -5.07
CA PHE A 276 -4.26 2.28 -4.36
C PHE A 276 -5.76 2.16 -4.07
N VAL A 277 -6.39 3.13 -3.40
CA VAL A 277 -7.84 3.14 -3.11
C VAL A 277 -8.68 2.95 -4.38
N ASN A 278 -8.28 3.57 -5.49
CA ASN A 278 -8.95 3.39 -6.79
C ASN A 278 -8.64 2.05 -7.48
N LEU A 279 -7.47 1.44 -7.27
CA LEU A 279 -7.16 0.09 -7.78
C LEU A 279 -8.16 -0.96 -7.25
N TRP A 280 -8.68 -0.73 -6.05
CA TRP A 280 -9.69 -1.59 -5.47
C TRP A 280 -11.09 -1.34 -6.05
N HIS A 281 -11.37 -0.22 -6.76
CA HIS A 281 -12.76 0.25 -7.02
C HIS A 281 -13.03 1.12 -8.33
N VAL A 282 -14.15 0.90 -9.09
CA VAL A 282 -14.57 1.34 -10.50
C VAL A 282 -14.75 2.87 -10.73
N LEU A 283 -14.85 3.45 -11.95
CA LEU A 283 -15.96 4.39 -12.35
C LEU A 283 -16.51 4.11 -13.75
N CYS A 284 -17.65 4.77 -14.02
CA CYS A 284 -18.28 4.97 -15.32
C CYS A 284 -18.11 6.45 -15.68
N TYR A 285 -17.64 6.77 -16.88
CA TYR A 285 -17.71 8.14 -17.38
C TYR A 285 -19.13 8.46 -17.88
N HIS A 286 -19.69 9.59 -17.47
CA HIS A 286 -20.84 10.22 -18.15
C HIS A 286 -20.31 11.28 -19.11
N ALA A 287 -20.44 11.03 -20.42
CA ALA A 287 -20.34 12.10 -21.40
C ALA A 287 -21.60 12.99 -21.31
N PRO A 288 -21.48 14.32 -21.51
CA PRO A 288 -22.63 15.22 -21.53
C PRO A 288 -23.61 14.82 -22.65
N ILE A 289 -24.89 14.72 -22.29
CA ILE A 289 -26.00 14.31 -23.15
C ILE A 289 -26.20 15.38 -24.24
N THR A 290 -25.55 15.21 -25.39
CA THR A 290 -25.97 15.82 -26.66
C THR A 290 -25.70 14.89 -27.83
N ARG A 291 -26.39 13.73 -27.86
CA ARG A 291 -27.01 13.05 -29.03
C ARG A 291 -27.18 11.54 -28.79
N PRO A 292 -28.34 10.95 -29.10
CA PRO A 292 -28.51 9.50 -29.02
C PRO A 292 -27.92 8.86 -30.28
N ARG A 293 -26.81 8.15 -30.12
CA ARG A 293 -26.31 7.17 -31.10
C ARG A 293 -25.95 5.90 -30.35
N ALA A 294 -26.54 4.79 -30.80
CA ALA A 294 -26.63 3.50 -30.10
C ALA A 294 -25.38 2.61 -30.30
N ASP A 295 -24.22 3.21 -30.50
CA ASP A 295 -22.97 2.57 -30.92
C ASP A 295 -21.74 3.09 -30.16
N VAL A 296 -21.92 3.63 -28.95
CA VAL A 296 -20.82 3.93 -28.03
C VAL A 296 -20.73 2.82 -26.99
N LEU A 297 -19.74 1.96 -27.18
CA LEU A 297 -19.39 0.86 -26.30
C LEU A 297 -18.86 1.42 -24.96
N TRP A 298 -19.57 1.15 -23.86
CA TRP A 298 -19.24 1.58 -22.49
C TRP A 298 -17.99 0.86 -21.97
N PHE A 299 -16.86 1.56 -21.81
CA PHE A 299 -15.69 1.00 -21.15
C PHE A 299 -14.92 2.04 -20.34
N TYR A 300 -14.58 1.68 -19.09
CA TYR A 300 -13.30 1.85 -18.34
C TYR A 300 -13.60 1.83 -16.84
N SER A 301 -13.68 0.62 -16.28
CA SER A 301 -14.09 0.29 -14.91
C SER A 301 -12.97 -0.39 -14.11
N THR A 302 -12.64 0.15 -12.94
CA THR A 302 -11.41 -0.08 -12.15
C THR A 302 -11.61 -0.81 -10.81
N ASP A 303 -12.56 -1.75 -10.71
CA ASP A 303 -12.91 -2.55 -9.50
C ASP A 303 -12.52 -3.99 -9.75
N GLU A 304 -11.30 -4.18 -10.25
CA GLU A 304 -10.84 -5.48 -10.68
C GLU A 304 -10.91 -6.46 -9.51
N LEU A 305 -10.46 -6.01 -8.34
CA LEU A 305 -10.33 -6.85 -7.14
C LEU A 305 -11.69 -7.13 -6.49
N PHE A 306 -12.50 -6.10 -6.24
CA PHE A 306 -13.80 -6.28 -5.59
C PHE A 306 -14.78 -7.08 -6.46
N LYS A 307 -14.84 -6.85 -7.78
CA LYS A 307 -15.69 -7.68 -8.67
C LYS A 307 -15.23 -9.12 -8.68
N SER A 308 -13.92 -9.36 -8.73
CA SER A 308 -13.36 -10.71 -8.68
C SER A 308 -13.70 -11.41 -7.36
N SER A 309 -13.66 -10.68 -6.25
CA SER A 309 -13.99 -11.21 -4.92
C SER A 309 -15.44 -11.69 -4.80
N ALA A 310 -16.38 -11.10 -5.56
CA ALA A 310 -17.77 -11.51 -5.57
C ALA A 310 -17.98 -12.93 -6.14
N PHE A 311 -17.05 -13.44 -6.96
CA PHE A 311 -17.12 -14.78 -7.57
C PHE A 311 -16.38 -15.87 -6.77
N LEU A 312 -15.93 -15.58 -5.55
CA LEU A 312 -15.23 -16.55 -4.69
C LEU A 312 -16.03 -17.84 -4.50
N ALA A 313 -17.32 -17.71 -4.13
CA ALA A 313 -18.17 -18.87 -3.89
C ALA A 313 -18.41 -19.69 -5.17
N ASP A 314 -18.64 -19.00 -6.30
CA ASP A 314 -18.85 -19.63 -7.60
C ASP A 314 -17.63 -20.41 -8.08
N CYS A 315 -16.42 -19.93 -7.75
CA CYS A 315 -15.18 -20.56 -8.17
C CYS A 315 -14.73 -21.69 -7.23
N TYR A 316 -14.92 -21.55 -5.92
CA TYR A 316 -14.32 -22.46 -4.93
C TYR A 316 -15.26 -23.55 -4.43
N LEU A 317 -16.57 -23.38 -4.52
CA LEU A 317 -17.51 -24.42 -4.10
C LEU A 317 -17.74 -25.42 -5.24
N PRO A 318 -17.44 -26.72 -5.08
CA PRO A 318 -17.61 -27.73 -6.13
C PRO A 318 -19.01 -27.82 -6.72
N SER A 319 -20.04 -27.43 -5.93
CA SER A 319 -21.44 -27.43 -6.34
C SER A 319 -21.81 -26.29 -7.28
N LEU A 320 -21.03 -25.20 -7.27
CA LEU A 320 -21.25 -24.00 -8.09
C LEU A 320 -20.21 -23.88 -9.20
N SER A 321 -18.99 -24.33 -8.95
CA SER A 321 -17.94 -24.40 -9.96
C SER A 321 -18.35 -25.40 -11.04
N GLY A 322 -18.53 -24.94 -12.28
CA GLY A 322 -18.75 -25.85 -13.40
C GLY A 322 -17.56 -26.81 -13.58
N LYS A 323 -17.77 -27.93 -14.27
CA LYS A 323 -16.71 -28.91 -14.63
C LYS A 323 -15.48 -28.31 -15.36
N ALA A 324 -15.56 -27.07 -15.81
CA ALA A 324 -14.49 -26.34 -16.46
C ALA A 324 -13.34 -25.91 -15.53
N ALA A 325 -13.48 -26.05 -14.20
CA ALA A 325 -12.44 -25.70 -13.24
C ALA A 325 -11.24 -26.67 -13.23
N GLU A 326 -11.43 -27.95 -13.57
CA GLU A 326 -10.36 -28.97 -13.52
C GLU A 326 -9.34 -28.85 -14.67
N ASP A 327 -9.75 -28.28 -15.82
CA ASP A 327 -8.88 -28.07 -17.00
C ASP A 327 -8.38 -26.61 -17.12
N ALA A 328 -8.60 -25.79 -16.08
CA ALA A 328 -8.29 -24.37 -16.13
C ALA A 328 -6.76 -24.13 -16.04
N PRO A 329 -6.21 -23.13 -16.74
CA PRO A 329 -4.81 -22.74 -16.60
C PRO A 329 -4.44 -22.47 -15.13
N PRO A 330 -3.19 -22.70 -14.69
CA PRO A 330 -2.82 -22.56 -13.28
C PRO A 330 -3.06 -21.17 -12.68
N MET A 331 -3.07 -20.11 -13.49
CA MET A 331 -3.38 -18.73 -13.08
C MET A 331 -4.84 -18.33 -13.34
N HIS A 332 -5.72 -19.29 -13.63
CA HIS A 332 -7.14 -19.00 -13.80
C HIS A 332 -7.79 -18.73 -12.45
N ALA A 333 -8.09 -17.46 -12.20
CA ALA A 333 -8.60 -16.95 -10.93
C ALA A 333 -10.07 -16.48 -11.05
N PRO A 334 -10.77 -16.20 -9.94
CA PRO A 334 -12.07 -15.51 -9.95
C PRO A 334 -12.12 -14.26 -10.84
N PHE A 335 -11.01 -13.55 -10.99
CA PHE A 335 -10.84 -12.47 -11.95
C PHE A 335 -11.18 -12.86 -13.40
N ASN A 336 -10.72 -14.02 -13.85
CA ASN A 336 -10.99 -14.53 -15.20
C ASN A 336 -12.48 -14.74 -15.44
N VAL A 337 -13.20 -15.18 -14.40
CA VAL A 337 -14.66 -15.35 -14.43
C VAL A 337 -15.37 -14.00 -14.42
N ALA A 338 -14.97 -13.09 -13.54
CA ALA A 338 -15.60 -11.77 -13.39
C ALA A 338 -15.48 -10.88 -14.65
N PHE A 339 -14.38 -11.03 -15.40
CA PHE A 339 -14.08 -10.23 -16.59
C PHE A 339 -14.20 -11.00 -17.91
N ASP A 340 -14.73 -12.23 -17.87
CA ASP A 340 -14.90 -13.11 -19.04
C ASP A 340 -13.63 -13.16 -19.92
N THR A 341 -12.50 -13.46 -19.28
CA THR A 341 -11.18 -13.45 -19.93
C THR A 341 -10.39 -14.70 -19.58
N LYS A 342 -9.72 -15.29 -20.55
CA LYS A 342 -8.80 -16.42 -20.33
C LYS A 342 -7.36 -16.01 -20.04
N THR A 343 -7.11 -14.71 -20.03
CA THR A 343 -5.77 -14.14 -20.00
C THR A 343 -5.37 -13.75 -18.58
N PRO A 344 -4.10 -14.00 -18.18
CA PRO A 344 -3.60 -13.58 -16.87
C PRO A 344 -3.71 -12.06 -16.67
N TYR A 345 -3.81 -11.63 -15.40
CA TYR A 345 -4.08 -10.23 -15.05
C TYR A 345 -3.10 -9.23 -15.69
N PHE A 346 -1.79 -9.48 -15.62
CA PHE A 346 -0.78 -8.58 -16.19
C PHE A 346 -0.87 -8.45 -17.71
N GLU A 347 -1.03 -9.56 -18.43
CA GLU A 347 -1.23 -9.53 -19.89
C GLU A 347 -2.56 -8.86 -20.24
N TRP A 348 -3.59 -9.05 -19.40
CA TRP A 348 -4.86 -8.36 -19.58
C TRP A 348 -4.71 -6.85 -19.43
N LEU A 349 -3.96 -6.36 -18.43
CA LEU A 349 -3.69 -4.93 -18.24
C LEU A 349 -3.00 -4.27 -19.44
N GLU A 350 -2.21 -5.01 -20.21
CA GLU A 350 -1.48 -4.52 -21.39
C GLU A 350 -2.33 -4.44 -22.67
N ARG A 351 -3.58 -4.94 -22.63
CA ARG A 351 -4.47 -4.93 -23.80
C ARG A 351 -4.94 -3.53 -24.17
N PRO A 352 -5.20 -3.27 -25.46
CA PRO A 352 -5.87 -2.04 -25.89
C PRO A 352 -7.18 -1.83 -25.12
N GLY A 353 -7.38 -0.62 -24.59
CA GLY A 353 -8.51 -0.28 -23.70
C GLY A 353 -8.22 -0.46 -22.19
N ASN A 354 -7.01 -0.85 -21.79
CA ASN A 354 -6.62 -0.91 -20.38
C ASN A 354 -5.55 0.12 -19.99
N GLU A 355 -5.29 1.11 -20.83
CA GLU A 355 -4.20 2.08 -20.67
C GLU A 355 -4.30 2.87 -19.35
N VAL A 356 -5.51 3.28 -18.97
CA VAL A 356 -5.75 3.99 -17.71
C VAL A 356 -5.47 3.09 -16.50
N ARG A 357 -5.81 1.80 -16.60
CA ARG A 357 -5.57 0.81 -15.53
C ARG A 357 -4.08 0.55 -15.37
N LEU A 358 -3.40 0.33 -16.50
CA LEU A 358 -1.96 0.15 -16.53
C LEU A 358 -1.22 1.37 -15.96
N LYS A 359 -1.65 2.59 -16.32
CA LYS A 359 -1.06 3.84 -15.79
C LYS A 359 -1.27 3.99 -14.28
N ARG A 360 -2.42 3.55 -13.74
CA ARG A 360 -2.70 3.58 -12.28
C ARG A 360 -1.91 2.52 -11.51
N PHE A 361 -1.66 1.36 -12.10
CA PHE A 361 -1.06 0.21 -11.40
C PHE A 361 0.29 0.55 -10.74
N GLY A 362 1.21 1.21 -11.47
CA GLY A 362 2.52 1.60 -10.92
C GLY A 362 2.42 2.51 -9.68
N PRO A 363 1.70 3.64 -9.73
CA PRO A 363 1.42 4.46 -8.55
C PRO A 363 0.73 3.70 -7.42
N ALA A 364 -0.21 2.79 -7.71
CA ALA A 364 -0.86 1.99 -6.68
C ALA A 364 0.12 1.07 -5.94
N MET A 365 1.10 0.48 -6.65
CA MET A 365 2.19 -0.29 -6.05
C MET A 365 3.18 0.58 -5.25
N THR A 366 3.22 1.89 -5.51
CA THR A 366 3.95 2.81 -4.62
C THR A 366 3.20 2.99 -3.30
N GLY A 367 1.86 3.03 -3.35
CA GLY A 367 1.01 3.15 -2.17
C GLY A 367 1.06 1.95 -1.21
N THR A 368 1.34 0.74 -1.70
CA THR A 368 1.46 -0.46 -0.85
C THR A 368 2.65 -0.43 0.10
N ALA A 369 3.64 0.43 -0.15
CA ALA A 369 4.76 0.62 0.77
C ALA A 369 4.33 1.12 2.17
N ALA A 370 3.14 1.70 2.30
CA ALA A 370 2.56 2.07 3.59
C ALA A 370 2.22 0.87 4.49
N TRP A 371 2.28 -0.37 3.97
CA TRP A 371 2.15 -1.60 4.79
C TRP A 371 3.44 -2.02 5.49
N GLU A 372 4.58 -1.44 5.11
CA GLU A 372 5.86 -1.76 5.70
C GLU A 372 6.19 -0.78 6.83
N ILE A 373 6.87 -1.27 7.86
CA ILE A 373 7.51 -0.38 8.82
C ILE A 373 8.68 0.30 8.10
N PRO A 374 8.71 1.65 8.02
CA PRO A 374 9.75 2.36 7.29
C PRO A 374 11.15 1.95 7.76
N GLY A 375 12.00 1.55 6.81
CA GLY A 375 13.38 1.15 7.10
C GLY A 375 13.55 -0.28 7.61
N ALA A 376 12.50 -1.08 7.78
CA ALA A 376 12.59 -2.46 8.29
C ALA A 376 13.60 -3.32 7.51
N VAL A 377 13.65 -3.19 6.18
CA VAL A 377 14.60 -3.92 5.33
C VAL A 377 16.07 -3.64 5.68
N THR A 378 16.38 -2.44 6.18
CA THR A 378 17.76 -2.04 6.52
C THR A 378 18.31 -2.74 7.77
N VAL A 379 17.43 -3.20 8.65
CA VAL A 379 17.77 -3.90 9.89
C VAL A 379 17.41 -5.39 9.83
N ALA A 380 16.62 -5.82 8.84
CA ALA A 380 16.16 -7.19 8.69
C ALA A 380 17.26 -8.19 8.25
N PHE A 381 18.34 -7.71 7.67
CA PHE A 381 19.47 -8.52 7.21
C PHE A 381 20.78 -7.83 7.59
N PRO A 382 21.86 -8.58 7.94
CA PRO A 382 23.14 -7.99 8.32
C PRO A 382 23.92 -7.45 7.10
N TRP A 383 23.38 -6.42 6.44
CA TRP A 383 23.96 -5.80 5.24
C TRP A 383 25.39 -5.29 5.45
N GLN A 384 25.71 -4.84 6.67
CA GLN A 384 27.04 -4.33 7.05
C GLN A 384 28.11 -5.44 7.08
N GLU A 385 27.71 -6.70 7.28
CA GLU A 385 28.64 -7.83 7.33
C GLU A 385 29.02 -8.36 5.94
N LEU A 386 28.33 -7.90 4.89
CA LEU A 386 28.67 -8.25 3.52
C LEU A 386 30.02 -7.63 3.12
N PRO A 387 30.89 -8.39 2.44
CA PRO A 387 32.16 -7.87 1.95
C PRO A 387 31.99 -6.63 1.06
N ASP A 388 33.00 -5.77 1.03
CA ASP A 388 33.04 -4.63 0.11
C ASP A 388 32.83 -5.09 -1.34
N ASP A 389 32.08 -4.28 -2.10
CA ASP A 389 31.74 -4.51 -3.50
C ASP A 389 30.79 -5.71 -3.77
N SER A 390 30.20 -6.27 -2.71
CA SER A 390 29.17 -7.32 -2.79
C SER A 390 28.00 -6.93 -3.69
N LEU A 391 27.57 -7.89 -4.51
CA LEU A 391 26.46 -7.69 -5.44
C LEU A 391 25.13 -8.14 -4.83
N VAL A 392 24.17 -7.22 -4.81
CA VAL A 392 22.77 -7.46 -4.47
C VAL A 392 21.95 -7.42 -5.75
N VAL A 393 21.12 -8.44 -5.98
CA VAL A 393 20.23 -8.52 -7.13
C VAL A 393 18.79 -8.44 -6.65
N ASP A 394 18.10 -7.37 -7.04
CA ASP A 394 16.68 -7.14 -6.73
C ASP A 394 15.83 -7.71 -7.87
N VAL A 395 15.22 -8.87 -7.65
CA VAL A 395 14.49 -9.63 -8.67
C VAL A 395 13.02 -9.28 -8.62
N GLY A 396 12.46 -8.78 -9.72
CA GLY A 396 11.12 -8.18 -9.71
C GLY A 396 11.09 -6.86 -8.95
N GLY A 397 12.19 -6.10 -8.98
CA GLY A 397 12.38 -4.92 -8.13
C GLY A 397 11.60 -3.67 -8.57
N GLY A 398 10.84 -3.74 -9.66
CA GLY A 398 10.08 -2.60 -10.20
C GLY A 398 10.98 -1.41 -10.55
N ILE A 399 10.66 -0.25 -9.98
CA ILE A 399 11.49 0.96 -10.13
C ILE A 399 12.69 1.01 -9.17
N GLY A 400 12.93 -0.06 -8.40
CA GLY A 400 14.10 -0.20 -7.53
C GLY A 400 14.04 0.62 -6.24
N SER A 401 12.87 0.93 -5.69
CA SER A 401 12.74 1.74 -4.46
C SER A 401 13.48 1.13 -3.27
N THR A 402 13.40 -0.19 -3.09
CA THR A 402 14.09 -0.93 -2.03
C THR A 402 15.61 -0.90 -2.23
N ALA A 403 16.06 -1.21 -3.45
CA ALA A 403 17.47 -1.11 -3.81
C ALA A 403 18.02 0.31 -3.63
N MET A 404 17.22 1.34 -3.91
CA MET A 404 17.61 2.75 -3.71
C MET A 404 17.83 3.03 -2.22
N LEU A 405 16.91 2.64 -1.33
CA LEU A 405 17.07 2.81 0.11
C LEU A 405 18.34 2.10 0.64
N LEU A 406 18.55 0.85 0.22
CA LEU A 406 19.75 0.09 0.60
C LEU A 406 21.03 0.70 0.04
N ALA A 407 21.01 1.23 -1.18
CA ALA A 407 22.17 1.88 -1.80
C ALA A 407 22.61 3.16 -1.06
N HIS A 408 21.66 3.95 -0.57
CA HIS A 408 21.96 5.12 0.26
C HIS A 408 22.47 4.72 1.64
N THR A 409 21.91 3.65 2.23
CA THR A 409 22.25 3.21 3.59
C THR A 409 23.60 2.48 3.65
N PHE A 410 23.96 1.71 2.62
CA PHE A 410 25.13 0.82 2.59
C PHE A 410 26.06 1.10 1.41
N PRO A 411 26.91 2.15 1.47
CA PRO A 411 27.78 2.61 0.39
C PRO A 411 28.69 1.56 -0.26
N HIS A 412 29.03 0.49 0.47
CA HIS A 412 29.92 -0.57 0.03
C HIS A 412 29.27 -1.60 -0.92
N LEU A 413 27.93 -1.60 -1.04
CA LEU A 413 27.19 -2.57 -1.86
C LEU A 413 26.94 -2.08 -3.29
N ARG A 414 26.80 -3.03 -4.23
CA ARG A 414 26.36 -2.80 -5.61
C ARG A 414 25.02 -3.47 -5.90
N PHE A 415 24.26 -2.93 -6.85
CA PHE A 415 22.90 -3.36 -7.12
C PHE A 415 22.65 -3.67 -8.61
N VAL A 416 21.93 -4.75 -8.87
CA VAL A 416 21.30 -5.02 -10.18
C VAL A 416 19.81 -5.16 -9.92
N ILE A 417 19.01 -4.29 -10.53
CA ILE A 417 17.55 -4.35 -10.44
C ILE A 417 17.03 -5.03 -11.70
N GLN A 418 16.33 -6.14 -11.52
CA GLN A 418 15.76 -6.95 -12.60
C GLN A 418 14.25 -6.81 -12.62
N ASP A 419 13.71 -6.48 -13.78
CA ASP A 419 12.27 -6.50 -14.04
C ASP A 419 12.03 -6.66 -15.55
N ARG A 420 10.78 -6.68 -16.00
CA ARG A 420 10.43 -6.68 -17.42
C ARG A 420 11.06 -5.45 -18.11
N PRO A 421 11.47 -5.55 -19.39
CA PRO A 421 12.22 -4.50 -20.07
C PRO A 421 11.61 -3.09 -19.95
N GLN A 422 10.30 -2.97 -20.09
CA GLN A 422 9.57 -1.70 -20.01
C GLN A 422 9.59 -1.10 -18.59
N VAL A 423 9.56 -1.94 -17.55
CA VAL A 423 9.61 -1.51 -16.15
C VAL A 423 11.03 -1.11 -15.78
N ALA A 424 12.03 -1.86 -16.25
CA ALA A 424 13.45 -1.51 -16.09
C ALA A 424 13.76 -0.13 -16.70
N GLU A 425 13.20 0.20 -17.87
CA GLU A 425 13.32 1.54 -18.47
C GLU A 425 12.70 2.65 -17.60
N GLN A 426 11.52 2.39 -17.00
CA GLN A 426 10.90 3.32 -16.05
C GLN A 426 11.75 3.51 -14.78
N GLY A 427 12.35 2.44 -14.28
CA GLY A 427 13.27 2.49 -13.15
C GLY A 427 14.51 3.34 -13.43
N ILE A 428 15.10 3.24 -14.63
CA ILE A 428 16.21 4.11 -15.06
C ILE A 428 15.78 5.58 -15.02
N ALA A 429 14.60 5.92 -15.56
CA ALA A 429 14.10 7.29 -15.55
C ALA A 429 13.93 7.83 -14.12
N ALA A 430 13.35 7.02 -13.22
CA ALA A 430 13.15 7.39 -11.82
C ALA A 430 14.49 7.61 -11.07
N TRP A 431 15.48 6.74 -11.28
CA TRP A 431 16.80 6.88 -10.65
C TRP A 431 17.61 8.04 -11.24
N ARG A 432 17.45 8.34 -12.53
CA ARG A 432 18.09 9.51 -13.16
C ARG A 432 17.64 10.84 -12.55
N GLU A 433 16.39 10.91 -12.11
CA GLU A 433 15.84 12.10 -11.46
C GLU A 433 16.28 12.21 -9.98
N ARG A 434 16.32 11.08 -9.27
CA ARG A 434 16.54 11.06 -7.80
C ARG A 434 18.00 10.92 -7.38
N CYS A 435 18.74 10.02 -8.03
CA CYS A 435 20.10 9.63 -7.65
C CYS A 435 20.93 9.21 -8.88
N PRO A 436 21.17 10.14 -9.85
CA PRO A 436 21.89 9.83 -11.09
C PRO A 436 23.31 9.29 -10.84
N GLU A 437 23.95 9.70 -9.75
CA GLU A 437 25.29 9.27 -9.34
C GLU A 437 25.40 7.75 -9.13
N MET A 438 24.32 7.09 -8.71
CA MET A 438 24.31 5.63 -8.50
C MET A 438 24.38 4.86 -9.82
N LEU A 439 23.74 5.40 -10.87
CA LEU A 439 23.79 4.84 -12.22
C LEU A 439 25.12 5.18 -12.92
N ASP A 440 25.57 6.42 -12.80
CA ASP A 440 26.77 6.91 -13.49
C ASP A 440 28.06 6.29 -12.93
N SER A 441 28.12 6.02 -11.62
CA SER A 441 29.21 5.25 -11.00
C SER A 441 29.19 3.76 -11.34
N GLY A 442 28.13 3.28 -12.01
CA GLY A 442 27.88 1.86 -12.26
C GLY A 442 27.64 1.06 -10.98
N ARG A 443 27.30 1.72 -9.87
CA ARG A 443 27.02 1.08 -8.58
C ARG A 443 25.66 0.40 -8.59
N ALA A 444 24.71 0.97 -9.31
CA ALA A 444 23.43 0.35 -9.62
C ALA A 444 23.24 0.26 -11.14
N MET A 445 22.53 -0.78 -11.58
CA MET A 445 22.04 -0.90 -12.95
C MET A 445 20.66 -1.52 -12.99
N PHE A 446 19.95 -1.27 -14.08
CA PHE A 446 18.72 -1.96 -14.41
C PHE A 446 18.98 -2.97 -15.54
N LEU A 447 18.37 -4.15 -15.42
CA LEU A 447 18.47 -5.22 -16.41
C LEU A 447 17.08 -5.78 -16.70
N GLY A 448 16.63 -5.61 -17.95
CA GLY A 448 15.42 -6.26 -18.43
C GLY A 448 15.57 -7.78 -18.41
N HIS A 449 14.83 -8.47 -17.53
CA HIS A 449 14.93 -9.92 -17.36
C HIS A 449 13.58 -10.54 -16.96
N ASP A 450 13.28 -11.70 -17.55
CA ASP A 450 12.18 -12.57 -17.15
C ASP A 450 12.72 -13.62 -16.17
N PHE A 451 12.32 -13.54 -14.90
CA PHE A 451 12.77 -14.45 -13.84
C PHE A 451 12.33 -15.92 -14.03
N PHE A 452 11.44 -16.21 -14.99
CA PHE A 452 11.13 -17.58 -15.40
C PHE A 452 12.19 -18.18 -16.31
N LEU A 453 13.07 -17.36 -16.88
CA LEU A 453 14.21 -17.79 -17.66
C LEU A 453 15.44 -17.99 -16.77
N PRO A 454 16.44 -18.78 -17.23
CA PRO A 454 17.70 -18.89 -16.52
C PRO A 454 18.34 -17.51 -16.28
N GLN A 455 18.86 -17.32 -15.07
CA GLN A 455 19.49 -16.06 -14.65
C GLN A 455 20.68 -15.73 -15.58
N PRO A 456 20.68 -14.57 -16.28
CA PRO A 456 21.76 -14.16 -17.16
C PRO A 456 23.09 -13.93 -16.42
N PRO A 457 24.22 -14.00 -17.14
CA PRO A 457 25.51 -13.58 -16.59
C PRO A 457 25.47 -12.11 -16.12
N LEU A 458 25.72 -11.89 -14.82
CA LEU A 458 25.67 -10.57 -14.20
C LEU A 458 27.01 -9.84 -14.39
N VAL A 459 27.11 -8.97 -15.40
CA VAL A 459 28.31 -8.19 -15.71
C VAL A 459 28.05 -6.73 -15.38
N LEU A 460 28.81 -6.16 -14.44
CA LEU A 460 28.71 -4.75 -14.09
C LEU A 460 29.72 -3.90 -14.89
N PRO A 461 29.33 -2.72 -15.41
CA PRO A 461 30.17 -1.89 -16.28
C PRO A 461 31.40 -1.32 -15.57
N SER A 462 31.37 -1.25 -14.25
CA SER A 462 32.41 -0.69 -13.38
C SER A 462 33.34 -1.74 -12.77
N SER A 463 33.11 -3.03 -13.00
CA SER A 463 33.94 -4.10 -12.46
C SER A 463 35.26 -4.16 -13.23
N ALA A 464 36.40 -4.14 -12.53
CA ALA A 464 37.72 -4.24 -13.14
C ALA A 464 37.91 -5.57 -13.91
N SER A 465 37.15 -6.61 -13.54
CA SER A 465 36.98 -7.85 -14.29
C SER A 465 35.66 -7.82 -15.07
N GLN A 466 35.70 -8.02 -16.38
CA GLN A 466 34.50 -8.28 -17.23
C GLN A 466 33.91 -9.69 -17.00
N GLU A 467 34.18 -10.30 -15.85
CA GLU A 467 33.71 -11.64 -15.53
C GLU A 467 32.32 -11.57 -14.90
N PRO A 468 31.44 -12.55 -15.20
CA PRO A 468 30.15 -12.68 -14.54
C PRO A 468 30.33 -12.82 -13.03
N ARG A 469 29.62 -11.98 -12.25
CA ARG A 469 29.72 -12.00 -10.80
C ARG A 469 28.62 -12.88 -10.20
N THR A 470 29.00 -13.69 -9.22
CA THR A 470 28.03 -14.38 -8.37
C THR A 470 27.44 -13.38 -7.37
N PRO A 471 26.11 -13.30 -7.23
CA PRO A 471 25.50 -12.39 -6.30
C PRO A 471 25.68 -12.85 -4.86
N ALA A 472 25.90 -11.90 -3.96
CA ALA A 472 25.93 -12.13 -2.52
C ALA A 472 24.51 -12.32 -1.98
N VAL A 473 23.54 -11.55 -2.49
CA VAL A 473 22.14 -11.61 -2.05
C VAL A 473 21.21 -11.47 -3.25
N TYR A 474 20.19 -12.35 -3.34
CA TYR A 474 18.99 -12.12 -4.13
C TYR A 474 17.88 -11.58 -3.24
N ILE A 475 17.19 -10.52 -3.65
CA ILE A 475 16.01 -9.99 -2.99
C ILE A 475 14.79 -10.32 -3.85
N LEU A 476 13.74 -10.86 -3.22
CA LEU A 476 12.40 -10.99 -3.77
C LEU A 476 11.46 -10.27 -2.80
N ARG A 477 10.99 -9.08 -3.15
CA ARG A 477 10.06 -8.30 -2.31
C ARG A 477 8.71 -8.21 -2.98
N VAL A 478 7.66 -8.75 -2.35
CA VAL A 478 6.27 -8.67 -2.87
C VAL A 478 6.25 -9.26 -4.28
N VAL A 479 6.89 -10.44 -4.42
CA VAL A 479 6.99 -11.19 -5.68
C VAL A 479 6.38 -12.56 -5.53
N THR A 480 6.78 -13.35 -4.52
CA THR A 480 6.36 -14.76 -4.47
C THR A 480 4.86 -14.91 -4.22
N HIS A 481 4.23 -13.90 -3.62
CA HIS A 481 2.81 -13.85 -3.34
C HIS A 481 1.91 -13.69 -4.59
N ASP A 482 2.45 -13.18 -5.71
CA ASP A 482 1.74 -12.98 -6.98
C ASP A 482 1.62 -14.28 -7.78
N TRP A 483 2.37 -15.31 -7.41
CA TRP A 483 2.54 -16.51 -8.22
C TRP A 483 2.07 -17.78 -7.50
N PRO A 484 1.39 -18.69 -8.22
CA PRO A 484 1.13 -20.04 -7.73
C PRO A 484 2.43 -20.80 -7.44
N ASP A 485 2.38 -21.78 -6.54
CA ASP A 485 3.57 -22.50 -6.04
C ASP A 485 4.47 -23.03 -7.16
N THR A 486 3.92 -23.60 -8.23
CA THR A 486 4.72 -24.14 -9.35
C THR A 486 5.57 -23.07 -10.05
N PHE A 487 5.06 -21.84 -10.14
CA PHE A 487 5.79 -20.70 -10.71
C PHE A 487 6.83 -20.18 -9.73
N VAL A 488 6.50 -20.09 -8.43
CA VAL A 488 7.47 -19.69 -7.41
C VAL A 488 8.65 -20.67 -7.37
N VAL A 489 8.38 -21.97 -7.40
CA VAL A 489 9.45 -22.99 -7.46
C VAL A 489 10.35 -22.78 -8.68
N LYS A 490 9.77 -22.45 -9.84
CA LYS A 490 10.54 -22.16 -11.06
C LYS A 490 11.46 -20.94 -10.89
N ILE A 491 10.94 -19.85 -10.32
CA ILE A 491 11.72 -18.64 -10.00
C ILE A 491 12.88 -19.00 -9.07
N LEU A 492 12.56 -19.65 -7.95
CA LEU A 492 13.54 -20.01 -6.92
C LEU A 492 14.61 -20.97 -7.44
N LEU A 493 14.25 -21.91 -8.32
CA LEU A 493 15.18 -22.84 -8.97
C LEU A 493 16.15 -22.13 -9.93
N ASN A 494 15.67 -21.18 -10.72
CA ASN A 494 16.52 -20.37 -11.60
C ASN A 494 17.55 -19.57 -10.78
N LEU A 495 17.12 -18.95 -9.68
CA LEU A 495 18.02 -18.25 -8.76
C LEU A 495 18.99 -19.22 -8.07
N ARG A 496 18.51 -20.41 -7.67
CA ARG A 496 19.33 -21.44 -7.02
C ARG A 496 20.45 -21.93 -7.92
N LYS A 497 20.19 -22.10 -9.23
CA LYS A 497 21.19 -22.53 -10.21
C LYS A 497 22.31 -21.51 -10.43
N ALA A 498 22.01 -20.22 -10.28
CA ALA A 498 22.99 -19.13 -10.39
C ALA A 498 23.62 -18.73 -9.05
N ALA A 499 23.12 -19.26 -7.93
CA ALA A 499 23.63 -18.99 -6.59
C ALA A 499 24.95 -19.73 -6.32
N GLY A 500 25.91 -19.02 -5.74
CA GLY A 500 27.10 -19.62 -5.15
C GLY A 500 26.79 -20.20 -3.75
N PRO A 501 27.74 -20.92 -3.12
CA PRO A 501 27.53 -21.54 -1.81
C PRO A 501 27.27 -20.51 -0.69
N ASN A 502 27.75 -19.27 -0.86
CA ASN A 502 27.59 -18.20 0.12
C ASN A 502 26.47 -17.20 -0.22
N THR A 503 25.82 -17.35 -1.39
CA THR A 503 24.71 -16.49 -1.78
C THR A 503 23.57 -16.64 -0.78
N LYS A 504 22.90 -15.54 -0.42
CA LYS A 504 21.69 -15.54 0.39
C LYS A 504 20.48 -15.22 -0.48
N LEU A 505 19.33 -15.74 -0.10
CA LEU A 505 18.05 -15.35 -0.64
C LEU A 505 17.27 -14.63 0.46
N LEU A 506 16.83 -13.41 0.19
CA LEU A 506 15.99 -12.61 1.06
C LEU A 506 14.60 -12.48 0.44
N ILE A 507 13.61 -13.14 1.02
CA ILE A 507 12.20 -13.02 0.61
C ILE A 507 11.51 -12.06 1.57
N SER A 508 10.95 -10.97 1.06
CA SER A 508 10.24 -9.95 1.83
C SER A 508 8.77 -9.92 1.41
N ASP A 509 7.95 -10.69 2.10
CA ASP A 509 6.52 -10.91 1.80
C ASP A 509 5.71 -10.92 3.12
N HIS A 510 4.37 -10.96 3.04
CA HIS A 510 3.55 -11.18 4.23
C HIS A 510 3.66 -12.64 4.69
N ILE A 511 4.06 -12.82 5.94
CA ILE A 511 4.09 -14.13 6.60
C ILE A 511 2.80 -14.27 7.40
N LEU A 512 1.85 -15.05 6.87
CA LEU A 512 0.58 -15.25 7.56
C LEU A 512 0.76 -16.04 8.86
N SER A 513 0.25 -15.49 9.95
CA SER A 513 0.08 -16.23 11.21
C SER A 513 -1.29 -16.91 11.26
N HIS A 514 -1.42 -17.98 12.01
CA HIS A 514 -2.73 -18.57 12.29
C HIS A 514 -3.52 -17.73 13.30
N ALA A 515 -4.85 -17.77 13.21
CA ALA A 515 -5.73 -17.17 14.24
C ALA A 515 -5.76 -17.98 15.56
N CYS A 516 -4.94 -19.03 15.65
CA CYS A 516 -4.71 -19.86 16.81
C CYS A 516 -3.20 -20.14 16.94
N VAL A 517 -2.76 -20.61 18.10
CA VAL A 517 -1.37 -21.03 18.29
C VAL A 517 -1.14 -22.32 17.49
N ASP A 518 -0.08 -22.37 16.69
CA ASP A 518 0.35 -23.61 16.03
C ASP A 518 1.17 -24.44 17.03
N GLU A 519 0.56 -25.50 17.56
CA GLU A 519 1.22 -26.43 18.50
C GLU A 519 2.33 -27.28 17.84
N HIS A 520 2.45 -27.24 16.51
CA HIS A 520 3.41 -28.02 15.72
C HIS A 520 4.51 -27.17 15.08
N GLU A 521 4.64 -25.89 15.45
CA GLU A 521 5.49 -24.89 14.79
C GLU A 521 6.99 -24.97 15.17
N ASP A 522 7.54 -26.18 15.25
CA ASP A 522 8.99 -26.35 15.23
C ASP A 522 9.40 -26.64 13.78
N LEU A 523 9.69 -25.58 13.00
CA LEU A 523 10.45 -25.76 11.76
C LEU A 523 11.85 -26.22 12.15
N THR A 524 12.01 -27.53 12.20
CA THR A 524 13.30 -28.17 12.42
C THR A 524 14.07 -28.12 11.11
N ALA A 525 15.05 -27.22 11.04
CA ALA A 525 16.03 -27.24 9.95
C ALA A 525 16.76 -28.59 9.99
N SER A 526 16.51 -29.43 8.99
CA SER A 526 17.15 -30.75 8.85
C SER A 526 18.56 -30.56 8.28
N GLY A 527 19.53 -30.21 9.11
CA GLY A 527 20.95 -30.09 8.74
C GLY A 527 21.80 -31.24 9.31
N PRO A 528 22.91 -31.62 8.66
CA PRO A 528 23.88 -32.57 9.22
C PRO A 528 24.63 -31.89 10.38
N GLY A 529 24.02 -31.89 11.57
CA GLY A 529 24.51 -31.19 12.76
C GLY A 529 23.53 -31.10 13.93
N GLY A 530 22.25 -31.47 13.76
CA GLY A 530 21.22 -31.39 14.81
C GLY A 530 20.24 -30.23 14.61
N GLN A 531 19.11 -30.29 15.33
CA GLN A 531 17.99 -29.35 15.27
C GLN A 531 18.45 -27.89 15.41
N LEU A 532 18.46 -27.13 14.31
CA LEU A 532 18.57 -25.69 14.34
C LEU A 532 17.16 -25.09 14.31
N SER A 533 16.78 -24.42 15.40
CA SER A 533 15.60 -23.55 15.43
C SER A 533 15.84 -22.37 14.49
N VAL A 534 14.87 -22.05 13.64
CA VAL A 534 14.94 -20.86 12.76
C VAL A 534 14.94 -19.61 13.64
N SER A 535 15.98 -18.79 13.54
CA SER A 535 16.11 -17.57 14.33
C SER A 535 15.01 -16.56 13.96
N GLY A 536 14.40 -15.91 14.96
CA GLY A 536 13.36 -14.89 14.78
C GLY A 536 11.98 -15.43 14.37
N MET A 537 11.71 -16.71 14.62
CA MET A 537 10.37 -17.26 14.50
C MET A 537 9.45 -16.80 15.64
N VAL A 538 8.25 -16.34 15.30
CA VAL A 538 7.23 -15.94 16.28
C VAL A 538 5.98 -16.82 16.17
N ARG A 539 5.66 -17.49 17.28
CA ARG A 539 4.48 -18.38 17.41
C ARG A 539 3.16 -17.64 17.66
N SER A 540 3.25 -16.43 18.20
CA SER A 540 2.11 -15.57 18.51
C SER A 540 2.60 -14.13 18.53
N LEU A 541 1.94 -13.26 17.77
CA LEU A 541 2.15 -11.82 17.83
C LEU A 541 1.49 -11.21 19.07
N ALA A 542 0.52 -11.91 19.68
CA ALA A 542 -0.06 -11.50 20.96
C ALA A 542 0.90 -11.79 22.13
N PRO A 543 0.99 -10.87 23.12
CA PRO A 543 1.76 -11.08 24.34
C PRO A 543 1.40 -12.39 25.06
N GLU A 544 2.38 -13.03 25.69
CA GLU A 544 2.17 -14.31 26.38
C GLU A 544 1.10 -14.18 27.48
N GLY A 545 0.16 -15.13 27.51
CA GLY A 545 -0.96 -15.11 28.46
C GLY A 545 -2.06 -14.09 28.15
N SER A 546 -1.92 -13.31 27.07
CA SER A 546 -2.96 -12.37 26.61
C SER A 546 -4.21 -13.10 26.12
N PRO A 547 -5.42 -12.54 26.34
CA PRO A 547 -6.66 -13.05 25.75
C PRO A 547 -6.80 -12.71 24.25
N LEU A 548 -5.85 -11.98 23.65
CA LEU A 548 -5.87 -11.61 22.24
C LEU A 548 -5.71 -12.82 21.32
N LEU A 549 -6.24 -12.72 20.10
CA LEU A 549 -5.93 -13.69 19.05
C LEU A 549 -4.42 -13.67 18.74
N PRO A 550 -3.77 -14.84 18.52
CA PRO A 550 -2.34 -14.92 18.21
C PRO A 550 -1.89 -14.11 16.99
N ASN A 551 -2.80 -13.85 16.06
CA ASN A 551 -2.56 -13.00 14.90
C ASN A 551 -2.97 -11.52 15.09
N LEU A 552 -3.33 -11.10 16.31
CA LEU A 552 -3.85 -9.76 16.65
C LEU A 552 -5.17 -9.36 15.97
N GLY A 553 -5.88 -10.29 15.33
CA GLY A 553 -7.22 -10.09 14.81
C GLY A 553 -7.36 -8.83 13.94
N LYS A 554 -8.13 -7.85 14.40
CA LYS A 554 -8.47 -6.64 13.63
C LYS A 554 -7.24 -5.80 13.26
N ALA A 555 -6.19 -5.78 14.08
CA ALA A 555 -4.98 -4.99 13.80
C ALA A 555 -4.27 -5.46 12.52
N ASN A 556 -4.28 -6.78 12.29
CA ASN A 556 -3.55 -7.44 11.22
C ASN A 556 -4.45 -8.04 10.14
N ALA A 557 -5.74 -7.67 10.12
CA ALA A 557 -6.72 -8.17 9.15
C ALA A 557 -6.32 -7.87 7.69
N ASN A 558 -5.57 -6.78 7.46
CA ASN A 558 -5.12 -6.36 6.13
C ASN A 558 -4.32 -7.45 5.39
N ALA A 559 -3.45 -8.19 6.08
CA ALA A 559 -2.65 -9.25 5.43
C ALA A 559 -3.53 -10.40 4.91
N TYR A 560 -4.62 -10.72 5.61
CA TYR A 560 -5.58 -11.75 5.16
C TYR A 560 -6.46 -11.25 4.02
N TRP A 561 -6.80 -9.95 4.00
CA TRP A 561 -7.45 -9.35 2.84
C TRP A 561 -6.54 -9.37 1.62
N LEU A 562 -5.24 -9.12 1.81
CA LEU A 562 -4.26 -9.22 0.75
C LEU A 562 -4.11 -10.65 0.23
N ASP A 563 -4.05 -11.65 1.11
CA ASP A 563 -4.05 -13.08 0.71
C ASP A 563 -5.21 -13.42 -0.23
N LEU A 564 -6.43 -13.10 0.19
CA LEU A 564 -7.61 -13.32 -0.65
C LEU A 564 -7.54 -12.50 -1.94
N THR A 565 -6.90 -11.34 -1.93
CA THR A 565 -6.69 -10.51 -3.12
C THR A 565 -5.76 -11.20 -4.12
N MET A 566 -4.63 -11.73 -3.65
CA MET A 566 -3.71 -12.50 -4.50
C MET A 566 -4.42 -13.73 -5.08
N ARG A 567 -5.28 -14.37 -4.27
CA ARG A 567 -6.04 -15.54 -4.68
C ARG A 567 -7.10 -15.24 -5.73
N VAL A 568 -7.87 -14.15 -5.57
CA VAL A 568 -8.94 -13.80 -6.54
C VAL A 568 -8.38 -13.25 -7.86
N THR A 569 -7.17 -12.71 -7.84
CA THR A 569 -6.57 -11.99 -8.98
C THR A 569 -5.63 -12.88 -9.79
N PHE A 570 -4.77 -13.63 -9.10
CA PHE A 570 -3.68 -14.39 -9.72
C PHE A 570 -3.76 -15.90 -9.51
N ASN A 571 -4.74 -16.36 -8.71
CA ASN A 571 -4.76 -17.72 -8.16
C ASN A 571 -3.49 -18.04 -7.35
N ALA A 572 -2.93 -17.02 -6.71
CA ALA A 572 -1.77 -17.09 -5.84
C ALA A 572 -2.20 -16.91 -4.36
N GLN A 573 -1.25 -16.67 -3.45
CA GLN A 573 -1.55 -16.56 -2.02
C GLN A 573 -0.39 -15.93 -1.25
N GLU A 574 -0.73 -15.30 -0.12
CA GLU A 574 0.25 -15.13 0.95
C GLU A 574 0.48 -16.48 1.65
N ARG A 575 1.63 -16.65 2.30
CA ARG A 575 2.02 -17.95 2.84
C ARG A 575 2.34 -17.86 4.33
N THR A 576 1.98 -18.90 5.05
CA THR A 576 2.53 -19.15 6.38
C THR A 576 4.03 -19.46 6.28
N LEU A 577 4.76 -19.30 7.38
CA LEU A 577 6.19 -19.63 7.40
C LEU A 577 6.45 -21.10 7.04
N ARG A 578 5.55 -22.01 7.45
CA ARG A 578 5.64 -23.44 7.13
C ARG A 578 5.46 -23.71 5.64
N GLU A 579 4.45 -23.10 5.02
CA GLU A 579 4.23 -23.21 3.57
C GLU A 579 5.44 -22.64 2.81
N MET A 580 5.95 -21.49 3.23
CA MET A 580 7.14 -20.90 2.61
C MET A 580 8.37 -21.79 2.79
N ALA A 581 8.60 -22.36 3.97
CA ALA A 581 9.70 -23.28 4.22
C ALA A 581 9.63 -24.51 3.31
N ALA A 582 8.45 -25.14 3.24
CA ALA A 582 8.22 -26.27 2.34
C ALA A 582 8.49 -25.89 0.88
N LEU A 583 7.98 -24.75 0.44
CA LEU A 583 8.15 -24.24 -0.93
C LEU A 583 9.62 -23.98 -1.25
N THR A 584 10.35 -23.26 -0.40
CA THR A 584 11.78 -22.99 -0.59
C THR A 584 12.61 -24.27 -0.62
N ALA A 585 12.27 -25.27 0.22
CA ALA A 585 12.96 -26.55 0.25
C ALA A 585 12.81 -27.31 -1.07
N THR A 586 11.64 -27.23 -1.73
CA THR A 586 11.46 -27.84 -3.06
C THR A 586 12.37 -27.23 -4.12
N ALA A 587 12.82 -25.98 -3.97
CA ALA A 587 13.70 -25.31 -4.90
C ALA A 587 15.19 -25.36 -4.49
N GLY A 588 15.53 -26.12 -3.44
CA GLY A 588 16.91 -26.21 -2.93
C GLY A 588 17.36 -24.99 -2.13
N TRP A 589 16.44 -24.32 -1.44
CA TRP A 589 16.71 -23.25 -0.48
C TRP A 589 16.28 -23.68 0.92
N GLN A 590 17.09 -23.35 1.93
CA GLN A 590 16.80 -23.63 3.34
C GLN A 590 16.69 -22.32 4.11
N ILE A 591 15.53 -22.08 4.73
CA ILE A 591 15.32 -20.93 5.61
C ILE A 591 16.18 -21.07 6.88
N VAL A 592 16.89 -20.00 7.24
CA VAL A 592 17.77 -19.95 8.42
C VAL A 592 17.40 -18.87 9.42
N ALA A 593 16.75 -17.80 8.96
CA ALA A 593 16.31 -16.71 9.82
C ALA A 593 15.06 -16.03 9.26
N VAL A 594 14.27 -15.45 10.15
CA VAL A 594 13.14 -14.58 9.85
C VAL A 594 13.31 -13.32 10.67
N ALA A 595 13.13 -12.15 10.06
CA ALA A 595 13.10 -10.87 10.75
C ALA A 595 11.77 -10.19 10.47
N HIS A 596 11.09 -9.73 11.50
CA HIS A 596 9.85 -8.97 11.42
C HIS A 596 9.97 -7.74 12.31
N GLY A 597 9.28 -6.66 11.95
CA GLY A 597 9.03 -5.61 12.94
C GLY A 597 8.13 -6.15 14.05
N GLU A 598 8.18 -5.53 15.22
CA GLU A 598 7.33 -5.94 16.33
C GLU A 598 5.85 -5.88 15.91
N GLU A 599 5.13 -6.99 16.10
CA GLU A 599 3.71 -7.16 15.74
C GLU A 599 3.32 -7.01 14.25
N SER A 600 4.30 -6.85 13.34
CA SER A 600 4.06 -6.78 11.89
C SER A 600 4.04 -8.15 11.22
N LEU A 601 3.09 -8.36 10.31
CA LEU A 601 3.03 -9.55 9.46
C LEU A 601 3.94 -9.46 8.22
N PHE A 602 4.50 -8.28 7.92
CA PHE A 602 5.47 -8.16 6.84
C PHE A 602 6.84 -8.64 7.33
N GLY A 603 7.32 -9.74 6.76
CA GLY A 603 8.50 -10.45 7.25
C GLY A 603 9.58 -10.59 6.19
N HIS A 604 10.82 -10.68 6.66
CA HIS A 604 12.01 -10.84 5.83
C HIS A 604 12.62 -12.20 6.15
N ILE A 605 12.51 -13.13 5.21
CA ILE A 605 12.97 -14.51 5.34
C ILE A 605 14.32 -14.63 4.67
N THR A 606 15.33 -15.01 5.44
CA THR A 606 16.67 -15.32 4.93
C THR A 606 16.80 -16.83 4.71
N ALA A 607 17.10 -17.22 3.47
CA ALA A 607 17.39 -18.59 3.09
C ALA A 607 18.80 -18.75 2.50
N VAL A 608 19.33 -19.96 2.63
CA VAL A 608 20.66 -20.35 2.14
C VAL A 608 20.56 -21.49 1.13
N PRO A 609 21.54 -21.64 0.22
CA PRO A 609 21.60 -22.72 -0.73
C PRO A 609 21.62 -24.09 -0.02
N ALA A 610 20.68 -24.96 -0.39
CA ALA A 610 20.62 -26.38 -0.03
C ALA A 610 20.70 -27.25 -1.29
N GLU A 611 20.68 -28.57 -1.11
CA GLU A 611 20.64 -29.52 -2.23
C GLU A 611 19.31 -29.38 -2.99
N ILE A 612 19.37 -29.39 -4.33
CA ILE A 612 18.17 -29.27 -5.16
C ILE A 612 17.52 -30.66 -5.23
N PRO A 613 16.25 -30.82 -4.82
CA PRO A 613 15.55 -32.09 -4.97
C PRO A 613 15.44 -32.50 -6.44
N GLU A 614 15.78 -33.75 -6.78
CA GLU A 614 15.78 -34.25 -8.17
C GLU A 614 14.40 -34.09 -8.85
N ALA A 615 13.31 -34.31 -8.09
CA ALA A 615 11.94 -34.17 -8.57
C ALA A 615 11.61 -32.76 -9.08
N SER A 616 12.31 -31.74 -8.59
CA SER A 616 12.07 -30.34 -8.94
C SER A 616 12.78 -29.91 -10.22
N LEU A 617 13.79 -30.67 -10.69
CA LEU A 617 14.55 -30.32 -11.89
C LEU A 617 13.70 -30.38 -13.16
N GLY A 618 12.69 -31.25 -13.21
CA GLY A 618 11.75 -31.36 -14.34
C GLY A 618 10.81 -30.17 -14.50
N LEU A 619 10.69 -29.29 -13.49
CA LEU A 619 9.88 -28.05 -13.59
C LEU A 619 10.56 -26.96 -14.44
N LEU A 620 11.86 -27.13 -14.74
CA LEU A 620 12.62 -26.21 -15.58
C LEU A 620 12.53 -26.54 -17.07
N ASP A 621 11.99 -27.72 -17.41
CA ASP A 621 11.73 -28.07 -18.79
C ASP A 621 10.60 -27.17 -19.34
N PRO A 622 10.72 -26.65 -20.58
CA PRO A 622 9.61 -25.93 -21.19
C PRO A 622 8.38 -26.85 -21.21
N PRO A 623 7.16 -26.32 -21.00
CA PRO A 623 5.96 -27.13 -21.10
C PRO A 623 5.99 -27.87 -22.43
N ALA A 624 5.82 -29.20 -22.40
CA ALA A 624 5.77 -30.01 -23.60
C ALA A 624 4.77 -29.35 -24.57
N PRO A 625 5.11 -29.20 -25.87
CA PRO A 625 4.19 -28.58 -26.81
C PRO A 625 2.89 -29.39 -26.77
N ALA A 626 1.84 -28.81 -26.19
CA ALA A 626 0.49 -29.29 -26.39
C ALA A 626 0.33 -29.48 -27.89
N SER A 627 -0.14 -30.65 -28.32
CA SER A 627 -0.22 -31.05 -29.72
C SER A 627 -1.14 -30.11 -30.51
N ALA A 628 -0.63 -28.94 -30.88
CA ALA A 628 -1.20 -28.00 -31.84
C ALA A 628 -0.78 -28.41 -33.27
N ALA A 629 -0.73 -29.71 -33.51
CA ALA A 629 -0.49 -30.30 -34.82
C ALA A 629 -1.77 -30.99 -35.30
N GLN A 630 -2.88 -30.25 -35.35
CA GLN A 630 -4.06 -30.67 -36.14
C GLN A 630 -5.04 -29.55 -36.55
N SER A 631 -4.69 -28.26 -36.41
CA SER A 631 -5.53 -27.17 -36.96
C SER A 631 -4.81 -26.12 -37.80
N LEU A 632 -3.50 -26.26 -38.06
CA LEU A 632 -2.80 -25.47 -39.08
C LEU A 632 -2.88 -26.16 -40.45
N GLY A 633 -4.11 -26.38 -40.91
CA GLY A 633 -4.43 -26.63 -42.30
C GLY A 633 -5.04 -25.36 -42.89
N ALA A 634 -4.27 -24.68 -43.73
CA ALA A 634 -4.66 -23.53 -44.55
C ALA A 634 -4.87 -22.19 -43.81
N CYS A 635 -3.78 -21.44 -43.58
CA CYS A 635 -3.61 -20.09 -44.14
C CYS A 635 -2.28 -19.45 -43.67
N ALA A 636 -1.26 -19.54 -44.51
CA ALA A 636 -0.19 -18.55 -44.66
C ALA A 636 0.32 -18.67 -46.11
N PRO A 637 0.93 -17.64 -46.74
CA PRO A 637 1.15 -16.28 -46.28
C PRO A 637 0.70 -15.20 -47.29
N LEU A 638 0.36 -14.00 -46.81
CA LEU A 638 0.23 -12.81 -47.67
C LEU A 638 0.84 -11.62 -46.95
N LEU A 639 2.16 -11.53 -47.00
CA LEU A 639 2.93 -10.28 -46.78
C LEU A 639 4.38 -10.50 -47.21
N LEU A 640 4.62 -10.36 -48.51
CA LEU A 640 5.94 -10.11 -49.09
C LEU A 640 5.72 -9.51 -50.48
N ARG A 641 5.81 -8.17 -50.57
CA ARG A 641 5.93 -7.29 -51.75
C ARG A 641 5.53 -5.87 -51.28
N ILE A 642 6.27 -4.77 -51.43
CA ILE A 642 7.29 -4.35 -52.40
C ILE A 642 8.02 -3.11 -51.84
N LEU A 643 9.34 -3.06 -52.01
CA LEU A 643 10.24 -1.90 -51.88
C LEU A 643 10.01 -0.88 -53.03
N PRO A 644 10.35 0.41 -52.88
CA PRO A 644 10.04 1.45 -53.87
C PRO A 644 10.86 1.32 -55.16
N ALA A 645 10.20 1.61 -56.29
CA ALA A 645 10.76 1.54 -57.64
C ALA A 645 11.80 2.64 -57.91
N ARG A 646 12.88 2.26 -58.59
CA ARG A 646 13.88 3.14 -59.20
C ARG A 646 13.26 3.94 -60.34
N VAL A 647 13.55 5.23 -60.35
CA VAL A 647 13.43 6.15 -61.48
C VAL A 647 14.53 5.83 -62.49
N ALA A 648 14.16 5.66 -63.75
CA ALA A 648 15.05 5.78 -64.89
C ALA A 648 14.28 6.49 -66.00
N GLU A 649 14.60 7.77 -66.23
CA GLU A 649 14.41 8.42 -67.51
C GLU A 649 15.52 9.46 -67.65
N THR A 650 16.51 9.13 -68.47
CA THR A 650 17.28 10.09 -69.23
C THR A 650 16.68 10.08 -70.63
N ASP A 651 15.96 11.12 -70.99
CA ASP A 651 16.06 11.77 -72.29
C ASP A 651 15.52 13.20 -72.19
N THR A 652 16.41 14.15 -72.52
CA THR A 652 16.29 15.61 -72.66
C THR A 652 16.04 16.49 -71.43
#